data_AF-B7X3R2-F1
#
_entry.id   AF-B7X3R2-F1
#
_cell.length_a   1.000
_cell.length_b   1.000
_cell.length_c   1.000
_cell.angle_alpha   90.00
_cell.angle_beta   90.00
_cell.angle_gamma   90.00
#
_symmetry.space_group_name_H-M   'P 1'
#
loop_
_entity.id
_entity.type
_entity.pdbx_description
1 polymer ?
#
loop_
_entity_poly.entity_id
_entity_poly.type
_entity_poly.pdbx_seq_one_letter_code
_entity_poly.pdbx_strand_id
1 'polypeptide(L)'
;MQTFVHFSAPRTSFALRAVALATLLTLAACGGGGGGEETAEGYVIPGPPAGLGSQTFNTTPQAATSMPASRTDVPKYREDATVYNSGRHDATADGNNSCYADHTTNSTLRILSGFLDIWEPSERKMNGFKASDYAGIFAADATTPDKNVAGREGCDAFALTSWNGVWHVLTADNTNGTPGQAPTAGTTGSVKRNDLFLQNMAYSSKLTTQTSYTDAQKEDIKLDDTGNKVTRTVMGGSLGPLGQAWDDLAKNPKSGWGDTSTQTNPEFGAVLQFVDNATVGNIASDNGPKGFYKFARPYRWSAADSSLPVVKVLPELLARRAAGDDAAAAQTKAQQDSDFPSGHTAEFVRYSMAVAYVAPQRFHEAVARGLEAGENRIRAGMHSALGVMGGRMLGSSVWMPFLKGAGDRGLAYTEAQRAVVFQQAQDQLRTKLGAKTGVELWNIAHSASVSEDRFADFQAARADYLRRLTFGFAKDSAKAGKPAVVPKGMETLLETRFPYLSADQRRAVLKTTAIDSGYPVLDDEEGFGRLNLFDAASGYGRFEADVSVTMNNRTDGFCVSGFCSFDRWRNDISGGGKLTKRGDGTLALTGANTYSGGTVIAAGTLRADSSSAMGKGAVYVDGGTLATNGLQVNVASSYTQKSGTLNLALSASSAGTLVVSEHAALAGALKVSFTQGYVPKAGDQIVVLTAKGVHNRFDSVAVDGFAKSTVSYGDTKVTITLAS
;
A
#
# COMPACT_ATOMS: atom_id res chain seq x y z
N MET A 1 -25.37 4.79 -54.06
CA MET A 1 -25.22 3.63 -54.98
C MET A 1 -25.47 2.37 -54.16
N GLN A 2 -26.34 1.47 -54.60
CA GLN A 2 -26.56 0.16 -53.98
C GLN A 2 -25.87 -0.92 -54.82
N THR A 3 -25.34 -1.97 -54.19
CA THR A 3 -24.99 -3.23 -54.86
C THR A 3 -25.14 -4.40 -53.90
N PHE A 4 -25.97 -5.38 -54.30
CA PHE A 4 -26.02 -6.74 -53.75
C PHE A 4 -24.92 -7.61 -54.46
N VAL A 5 -24.73 -8.94 -54.34
CA VAL A 5 -25.53 -10.05 -53.76
C VAL A 5 -24.67 -11.31 -53.51
N HIS A 6 -25.01 -12.12 -52.49
CA HIS A 6 -24.62 -13.55 -52.24
C HIS A 6 -23.11 -13.93 -52.30
N PHE A 7 -22.59 -15.14 -52.02
CA PHE A 7 -23.07 -16.48 -51.59
C PHE A 7 -22.14 -16.98 -50.43
N SER A 8 -22.29 -18.10 -49.69
CA SER A 8 -23.19 -19.27 -49.72
C SER A 8 -23.35 -19.87 -48.29
N ALA A 9 -23.85 -21.11 -48.14
CA ALA A 9 -23.78 -21.91 -46.90
C ALA A 9 -23.33 -23.37 -47.18
N PRO A 10 -22.79 -24.08 -46.18
CA PRO A 10 -23.06 -25.51 -46.06
C PRO A 10 -23.40 -25.99 -44.63
N ARG A 11 -23.96 -27.21 -44.59
CA ARG A 11 -24.25 -28.06 -43.41
C ARG A 11 -22.94 -28.70 -42.90
N THR A 12 -22.82 -29.42 -41.77
CA THR A 12 -23.74 -30.02 -40.76
C THR A 12 -22.94 -30.09 -39.42
N SER A 13 -23.30 -30.67 -38.26
CA SER A 13 -24.41 -31.50 -37.76
C SER A 13 -24.39 -31.51 -36.22
N PHE A 14 -25.54 -31.76 -35.58
CA PHE A 14 -25.64 -32.10 -34.15
C PHE A 14 -25.83 -33.61 -33.94
N ALA A 15 -25.27 -34.17 -32.87
CA ALA A 15 -25.47 -35.56 -32.48
C ALA A 15 -26.37 -35.65 -31.24
N LEU A 16 -27.52 -36.32 -31.36
CA LEU A 16 -28.37 -36.67 -30.22
C LEU A 16 -27.80 -37.89 -29.47
N ARG A 17 -27.74 -37.79 -28.14
CA ARG A 17 -27.88 -38.96 -27.24
C ARG A 17 -28.73 -38.57 -26.05
N ALA A 18 -29.83 -39.29 -25.85
CA ALA A 18 -30.67 -39.16 -24.66
C ALA A 18 -30.25 -40.19 -23.60
N VAL A 19 -30.33 -39.82 -22.33
CA VAL A 19 -30.32 -40.72 -21.17
C VAL A 19 -31.46 -40.25 -20.24
N ALA A 20 -32.20 -41.19 -19.67
CA ALA A 20 -33.46 -40.89 -18.98
C ALA A 20 -33.25 -40.29 -17.59
N LEU A 21 -34.17 -39.40 -17.19
CA LEU A 21 -34.25 -38.85 -15.84
C LEU A 21 -35.16 -39.74 -14.98
N ALA A 22 -34.58 -40.55 -14.09
CA ALA A 22 -35.34 -41.38 -13.16
C ALA A 22 -35.61 -40.63 -11.85
N THR A 23 -36.88 -40.35 -11.55
CA THR A 23 -37.29 -39.75 -10.28
C THR A 23 -37.30 -40.77 -9.15
N LEU A 24 -36.47 -40.55 -8.12
CA LEU A 24 -36.54 -41.27 -6.84
C LEU A 24 -36.94 -40.28 -5.74
N LEU A 25 -38.13 -40.47 -5.17
CA LEU A 25 -38.52 -39.80 -3.94
C LEU A 25 -37.85 -40.50 -2.75
N THR A 26 -37.06 -39.76 -1.98
CA THR A 26 -36.63 -40.15 -0.64
C THR A 26 -37.01 -39.07 0.35
N LEU A 27 -38.00 -39.34 1.20
CA LEU A 27 -38.31 -38.49 2.35
C LEU A 27 -37.18 -38.59 3.37
N ALA A 28 -36.53 -37.47 3.66
CA ALA A 28 -35.57 -37.32 4.75
C ALA A 28 -35.88 -36.03 5.52
N ALA A 29 -36.85 -36.11 6.44
CA ALA A 29 -37.17 -35.01 7.33
C ALA A 29 -36.22 -35.03 8.55
N CYS A 30 -35.38 -34.01 8.70
CA CYS A 30 -34.74 -33.67 9.97
C CYS A 30 -34.54 -32.14 10.04
N GLY A 31 -34.76 -31.56 11.22
CA GLY A 31 -35.07 -30.14 11.37
C GLY A 31 -33.89 -29.18 11.21
N GLY A 32 -34.13 -28.08 10.48
CA GLY A 32 -33.36 -26.84 10.56
C GLY A 32 -34.30 -25.69 10.91
N GLY A 33 -34.45 -25.39 12.20
CA GLY A 33 -35.44 -24.42 12.70
C GLY A 33 -35.10 -22.98 12.32
N GLY A 34 -35.74 -22.46 11.27
CA GLY A 34 -35.70 -21.04 10.92
C GLY A 34 -36.53 -20.20 11.89
N GLY A 35 -35.91 -19.77 12.99
CA GLY A 35 -36.55 -18.88 13.99
C GLY A 35 -36.73 -17.45 13.45
N GLY A 36 -37.77 -17.24 12.65
CA GLY A 36 -38.34 -15.93 12.40
C GLY A 36 -39.34 -15.60 13.52
N GLU A 37 -39.23 -14.42 14.10
CA GLU A 37 -40.24 -13.89 15.02
C GLU A 37 -41.37 -13.27 14.17
N GLU A 38 -42.59 -13.76 14.33
CA GLU A 38 -43.78 -13.18 13.68
C GLU A 38 -44.27 -11.96 14.46
N THR A 39 -44.50 -10.85 13.75
CA THR A 39 -45.19 -9.68 14.31
C THR A 39 -46.70 -9.94 14.39
N ALA A 40 -47.41 -9.11 15.17
CA ALA A 40 -48.86 -9.17 15.29
C ALA A 40 -49.63 -8.93 13.96
N GLU A 41 -48.94 -8.48 12.91
CA GLU A 41 -49.50 -8.27 11.56
C GLU A 41 -48.97 -9.29 10.53
N GLY A 42 -48.36 -10.39 10.98
CA GLY A 42 -47.93 -11.50 10.11
C GLY A 42 -46.67 -11.24 9.28
N TYR A 43 -45.97 -10.11 9.50
CA TYR A 43 -44.63 -9.93 8.96
C TYR A 43 -43.63 -10.81 9.74
N VAL A 44 -42.94 -11.70 9.04
CA VAL A 44 -41.86 -12.54 9.58
C VAL A 44 -40.57 -11.73 9.61
N ILE A 45 -40.02 -11.49 10.80
CA ILE A 45 -38.77 -10.76 10.96
C ILE A 45 -37.61 -11.61 10.39
N PRO A 46 -36.83 -11.09 9.41
CA PRO A 46 -35.75 -11.85 8.81
C PRO A 46 -34.59 -12.01 9.80
N GLY A 47 -34.02 -13.22 9.83
CA GLY A 47 -32.81 -13.54 10.58
C GLY A 47 -31.54 -12.84 10.04
N PRO A 48 -30.39 -13.01 10.71
CA PRO A 48 -29.15 -12.37 10.30
C PRO A 48 -28.70 -12.80 8.90
N PRO A 49 -28.09 -11.91 8.09
CA PRO A 49 -27.65 -12.23 6.74
C PRO A 49 -26.74 -13.49 6.68
N ALA A 50 -27.07 -14.41 5.78
CA ALA A 50 -26.33 -15.67 5.62
C ALA A 50 -24.86 -15.43 5.25
N GLY A 51 -24.59 -14.47 4.35
CA GLY A 51 -23.25 -14.19 3.82
C GLY A 51 -22.73 -15.30 2.90
N LEU A 52 -21.43 -15.29 2.63
CA LEU A 52 -20.71 -16.33 1.86
C LEU A 52 -20.09 -17.41 2.75
N GLY A 53 -20.15 -17.23 4.08
CA GLY A 53 -19.42 -18.05 5.04
C GLY A 53 -17.93 -17.70 5.13
N SER A 54 -17.28 -18.30 6.13
CA SER A 54 -15.85 -18.14 6.39
C SER A 54 -15.02 -19.03 5.48
N GLN A 55 -15.00 -18.75 4.17
CA GLN A 55 -13.91 -19.25 3.34
C GLN A 55 -12.62 -18.60 3.82
N THR A 56 -11.56 -19.40 4.03
CA THR A 56 -10.21 -18.84 4.08
C THR A 56 -9.99 -18.08 2.79
N PHE A 57 -9.53 -16.82 2.89
CA PHE A 57 -9.09 -16.09 1.71
C PHE A 57 -8.08 -16.98 0.98
N ASN A 58 -8.23 -17.18 -0.34
CA ASN A 58 -7.23 -17.92 -1.09
C ASN A 58 -5.97 -17.03 -1.19
N THR A 59 -5.13 -17.18 -0.17
CA THR A 59 -3.87 -16.52 0.13
C THR A 59 -2.68 -17.43 -0.12
N THR A 60 -2.95 -18.68 -0.50
CA THR A 60 -2.00 -19.69 -0.97
C THR A 60 -0.99 -19.00 -1.87
N PRO A 61 0.29 -18.86 -1.47
CA PRO A 61 1.33 -18.41 -2.38
C PRO A 61 1.29 -19.34 -3.59
N GLN A 62 1.43 -18.81 -4.80
CA GLN A 62 1.41 -19.63 -6.01
C GLN A 62 2.45 -20.74 -5.84
N ALA A 63 1.97 -21.99 -5.67
CA ALA A 63 2.83 -23.13 -5.43
C ALA A 63 3.75 -23.25 -6.64
N ALA A 64 5.04 -22.91 -6.43
CA ALA A 64 5.95 -22.52 -7.50
C ALA A 64 5.81 -23.46 -8.70
N THR A 65 5.26 -22.92 -9.80
CA THR A 65 4.87 -23.71 -10.97
C THR A 65 6.07 -24.50 -11.42
N SER A 66 5.95 -25.83 -11.38
CA SER A 66 7.11 -26.73 -11.43
C SER A 66 8.00 -26.38 -12.61
N MET A 67 9.24 -25.96 -12.33
CA MET A 67 10.27 -25.92 -13.36
C MET A 67 10.30 -27.28 -14.07
N PRO A 68 10.57 -27.32 -15.39
CA PRO A 68 10.65 -28.57 -16.13
C PRO A 68 11.58 -29.54 -15.40
N ALA A 69 11.15 -30.81 -15.29
CA ALA A 69 11.70 -31.79 -14.35
C ALA A 69 13.17 -32.22 -14.59
N SER A 70 13.87 -31.56 -15.52
CA SER A 70 15.30 -31.69 -15.79
C SER A 70 16.19 -30.81 -14.89
N ARG A 71 15.62 -29.98 -14.00
CA ARG A 71 16.36 -29.06 -13.11
C ARG A 71 16.03 -29.33 -11.63
N THR A 72 16.66 -30.36 -11.06
CA THR A 72 16.58 -30.72 -9.62
C THR A 72 17.63 -30.01 -8.75
N ASP A 73 18.44 -29.17 -9.38
CA ASP A 73 19.57 -28.38 -8.87
C ASP A 73 19.19 -27.00 -8.32
N VAL A 74 18.04 -26.46 -8.74
CA VAL A 74 17.55 -25.13 -8.34
C VAL A 74 16.73 -25.24 -7.04
N PRO A 75 17.07 -24.51 -5.96
CA PRO A 75 16.24 -24.46 -4.76
C PRO A 75 14.83 -23.95 -5.08
N LYS A 76 13.81 -24.73 -4.72
CA LYS A 76 12.43 -24.23 -4.65
C LYS A 76 12.38 -23.01 -3.73
N TYR A 77 11.58 -22.00 -4.07
CA TYR A 77 11.35 -20.81 -3.24
C TYR A 77 11.02 -21.25 -1.79
N ARG A 78 11.98 -21.05 -0.88
CA ARG A 78 11.89 -21.54 0.49
C ARG A 78 11.17 -20.53 1.39
N GLU A 79 10.64 -21.03 2.50
CA GLU A 79 9.96 -20.20 3.50
C GLU A 79 10.94 -19.54 4.50
N ASP A 80 12.23 -19.85 4.40
CA ASP A 80 13.32 -19.30 5.22
C ASP A 80 13.67 -17.84 4.84
N ALA A 81 14.66 -17.26 5.52
CA ALA A 81 15.09 -15.87 5.28
C ALA A 81 16.07 -15.76 4.10
N THR A 82 16.68 -16.87 3.71
CA THR A 82 18.03 -16.90 3.15
C THR A 82 18.10 -16.63 1.66
N VAL A 83 16.99 -16.77 0.93
CA VAL A 83 16.91 -16.57 -0.55
C VAL A 83 16.80 -15.08 -0.96
N TYR A 84 16.94 -14.15 0.00
CA TYR A 84 16.84 -12.70 -0.22
C TYR A 84 18.17 -11.94 -0.05
N ASN A 85 19.29 -12.64 0.14
CA ASN A 85 20.60 -12.00 0.09
C ASN A 85 20.92 -11.60 -1.35
N SER A 86 21.17 -10.31 -1.58
CA SER A 86 21.44 -9.76 -2.91
C SER A 86 22.94 -9.53 -3.17
N GLY A 87 23.75 -9.52 -2.11
CA GLY A 87 25.20 -9.29 -2.22
C GLY A 87 25.99 -10.58 -2.41
N ARG A 88 25.44 -11.73 -2.00
CA ARG A 88 26.09 -13.05 -2.07
C ARG A 88 25.07 -14.18 -1.82
N HIS A 89 25.40 -15.40 -2.25
CA HIS A 89 24.68 -16.65 -1.93
C HIS A 89 23.22 -16.77 -2.46
N ASP A 90 23.07 -17.35 -3.66
CA ASP A 90 21.99 -18.35 -3.87
C ASP A 90 22.67 -19.73 -4.00
N ALA A 91 21.98 -20.78 -3.53
CA ALA A 91 22.59 -22.05 -3.16
C ALA A 91 22.49 -23.12 -4.26
N THR A 92 23.24 -22.94 -5.35
CA THR A 92 23.47 -24.01 -6.34
C THR A 92 24.42 -25.08 -5.79
N ALA A 93 24.29 -26.31 -6.30
CA ALA A 93 25.13 -27.44 -5.91
C ALA A 93 26.64 -27.21 -6.16
N ASP A 94 26.98 -26.40 -7.16
CA ASP A 94 28.36 -26.13 -7.60
C ASP A 94 29.09 -25.04 -6.79
N GLY A 95 28.43 -24.48 -5.77
CA GLY A 95 29.08 -23.62 -4.78
C GLY A 95 29.20 -22.13 -5.19
N ASN A 96 28.16 -21.36 -4.87
CA ASN A 96 28.31 -19.97 -4.42
C ASN A 96 29.04 -19.04 -5.41
N ASN A 97 28.65 -19.04 -6.70
CA ASN A 97 29.27 -18.21 -7.74
C ASN A 97 28.27 -17.24 -8.38
N SER A 98 28.47 -15.93 -8.17
CA SER A 98 27.60 -14.86 -8.69
C SER A 98 27.70 -14.65 -10.20
N CYS A 99 28.76 -15.14 -10.87
CA CYS A 99 28.98 -14.97 -12.32
C CYS A 99 27.93 -15.69 -13.21
N TYR A 100 27.02 -16.47 -12.61
CA TYR A 100 25.93 -17.20 -13.28
C TYR A 100 24.52 -16.83 -12.74
N ALA A 101 24.40 -15.78 -11.93
CA ALA A 101 23.10 -15.33 -11.42
C ALA A 101 22.25 -14.68 -12.54
N ASP A 102 21.01 -15.13 -12.69
CA ASP A 102 20.03 -14.60 -13.65
C ASP A 102 18.62 -14.48 -13.02
N HIS A 103 17.61 -14.09 -13.80
CA HIS A 103 16.22 -14.00 -13.35
C HIS A 103 15.60 -15.31 -12.81
N THR A 104 16.18 -16.48 -13.11
CA THR A 104 15.76 -17.78 -12.57
C THR A 104 16.49 -18.09 -11.25
N THR A 105 17.76 -17.68 -11.11
CA THR A 105 18.64 -17.97 -9.96
C THR A 105 18.92 -16.75 -9.06
N ASN A 106 18.10 -15.69 -9.13
CA ASN A 106 18.18 -14.56 -8.22
C ASN A 106 16.81 -13.90 -8.00
N SER A 107 16.40 -13.79 -6.73
CA SER A 107 15.10 -13.22 -6.32
C SER A 107 14.92 -11.75 -6.74
N THR A 108 15.95 -10.91 -6.62
CA THR A 108 15.87 -9.49 -7.00
C THR A 108 15.73 -9.28 -8.51
N LEU A 109 16.33 -10.16 -9.31
CA LEU A 109 16.15 -10.14 -10.76
C LEU A 109 14.76 -10.64 -11.18
N ARG A 110 14.22 -11.66 -10.48
CA ARG A 110 12.89 -12.21 -10.75
C ARG A 110 11.77 -11.20 -10.49
N ILE A 111 11.80 -10.53 -9.33
CA ILE A 111 10.83 -9.47 -8.96
C ILE A 111 10.82 -8.35 -10.02
N LEU A 112 11.97 -8.05 -10.62
CA LEU A 112 12.11 -7.01 -11.64
C LEU A 112 11.95 -7.52 -13.09
N SER A 113 11.69 -8.82 -13.29
CA SER A 113 11.71 -9.47 -14.61
C SER A 113 10.69 -8.92 -15.60
N GLY A 114 9.61 -8.28 -15.14
CA GLY A 114 8.66 -7.56 -15.99
C GLY A 114 9.27 -6.41 -16.81
N PHE A 115 10.50 -5.97 -16.49
CA PHE A 115 11.25 -5.04 -17.33
C PHE A 115 11.82 -5.69 -18.60
N LEU A 116 11.98 -7.03 -18.63
CA LEU A 116 12.40 -7.78 -19.82
C LEU A 116 11.36 -7.75 -20.95
N ASP A 117 10.10 -7.37 -20.68
CA ASP A 117 9.12 -7.08 -21.74
C ASP A 117 9.46 -5.79 -22.51
N ILE A 118 10.21 -4.87 -21.89
CA ILE A 118 10.51 -3.53 -22.42
C ILE A 118 11.94 -3.45 -22.98
N TRP A 119 12.89 -4.09 -22.30
CA TRP A 119 14.33 -4.00 -22.57
C TRP A 119 15.00 -5.37 -22.52
N GLU A 120 15.78 -5.70 -23.54
CA GLU A 120 16.62 -6.89 -23.59
C GLU A 120 18.07 -6.48 -23.28
N PRO A 121 18.67 -6.86 -22.13
CA PRO A 121 20.08 -6.61 -21.91
C PRO A 121 20.93 -7.44 -22.89
N SER A 122 22.10 -6.95 -23.29
CA SER A 122 22.98 -7.65 -24.24
C SER A 122 23.46 -9.01 -23.71
N GLU A 123 23.43 -9.20 -22.39
CA GLU A 123 23.78 -10.44 -21.69
C GLU A 123 22.79 -10.64 -20.54
N ARG A 124 22.11 -11.78 -20.46
CA ARG A 124 21.25 -12.13 -19.30
C ARG A 124 22.05 -12.77 -18.17
N LYS A 125 23.10 -12.10 -17.69
CA LYS A 125 23.90 -12.50 -16.53
C LYS A 125 24.13 -11.31 -15.60
N MET A 126 24.13 -11.53 -14.30
CA MET A 126 24.49 -10.51 -13.32
C MET A 126 26.02 -10.27 -13.38
N ASN A 127 26.44 -9.07 -13.76
CA ASN A 127 27.84 -8.69 -13.68
C ASN A 127 28.32 -8.70 -12.22
N GLY A 128 29.42 -9.40 -11.94
CA GLY A 128 30.18 -9.19 -10.71
C GLY A 128 31.05 -7.93 -10.82
N PHE A 129 30.84 -6.96 -9.93
CA PHE A 129 31.78 -5.84 -9.74
C PHE A 129 33.13 -6.35 -9.21
N LYS A 130 34.22 -5.61 -9.43
CA LYS A 130 35.57 -6.11 -9.09
C LYS A 130 35.78 -6.13 -7.57
N ALA A 131 36.69 -7.01 -7.14
CA ALA A 131 37.21 -7.06 -5.77
C ALA A 131 37.66 -5.69 -5.22
N SER A 132 38.28 -4.88 -6.08
CA SER A 132 38.75 -3.52 -5.78
C SER A 132 37.64 -2.58 -5.32
N ASP A 133 36.44 -2.77 -5.86
CA ASP A 133 35.37 -1.77 -5.82
C ASP A 133 34.67 -1.75 -4.43
N TYR A 134 34.98 -2.75 -3.58
CA TYR A 134 34.48 -2.90 -2.21
C TYR A 134 35.57 -2.76 -1.14
N ALA A 135 36.82 -2.51 -1.51
CA ALA A 135 37.99 -2.56 -0.61
C ALA A 135 37.98 -1.51 0.52
N GLY A 136 37.10 -0.50 0.45
CA GLY A 136 36.89 0.51 1.50
C GLY A 136 35.56 0.41 2.24
N ILE A 137 34.67 -0.54 1.90
CA ILE A 137 33.33 -0.67 2.51
C ILE A 137 33.35 -1.66 3.68
N PHE A 138 34.23 -2.65 3.64
CA PHE A 138 34.42 -3.62 4.73
C PHE A 138 35.72 -3.32 5.47
N ALA A 139 35.62 -2.78 6.68
CA ALA A 139 36.76 -2.75 7.60
C ALA A 139 37.20 -4.19 7.92
N ALA A 140 38.50 -4.45 7.94
CA ALA A 140 39.03 -5.80 7.97
C ALA A 140 38.88 -6.47 9.35
N ASP A 141 37.80 -7.23 9.55
CA ASP A 141 37.78 -8.31 10.54
C ASP A 141 38.63 -9.48 9.99
N ALA A 142 39.79 -9.69 10.61
CA ALA A 142 40.74 -10.73 10.22
C ALA A 142 40.40 -12.13 10.76
N THR A 143 39.26 -12.32 11.44
CA THR A 143 38.94 -13.57 12.16
C THR A 143 38.08 -14.57 11.38
N THR A 144 37.46 -14.18 10.26
CA THR A 144 36.64 -15.07 9.42
C THR A 144 37.35 -15.42 8.10
N PRO A 145 37.82 -16.67 7.90
CA PRO A 145 38.64 -17.05 6.75
C PRO A 145 37.84 -17.37 5.47
N ASP A 146 36.95 -16.47 5.02
CA ASP A 146 36.25 -16.61 3.73
C ASP A 146 36.71 -15.61 2.65
N LYS A 147 37.98 -15.79 2.28
CA LYS A 147 38.51 -15.72 0.91
C LYS A 147 38.08 -14.53 0.04
N ASN A 148 38.97 -13.53 0.02
CA ASN A 148 39.57 -12.94 -1.17
C ASN A 148 38.76 -13.04 -2.48
N VAL A 149 38.19 -11.91 -2.91
CA VAL A 149 37.52 -11.78 -4.23
C VAL A 149 38.54 -11.69 -5.39
N ALA A 150 39.84 -11.75 -5.10
CA ALA A 150 40.90 -11.81 -6.10
C ALA A 150 41.06 -13.24 -6.65
N GLY A 151 40.66 -13.46 -7.90
CA GLY A 151 41.03 -14.65 -8.67
C GLY A 151 40.22 -15.92 -8.37
N ARG A 152 38.89 -15.89 -8.54
CA ARG A 152 38.17 -17.12 -8.87
C ARG A 152 38.32 -17.41 -10.35
N GLU A 153 38.95 -18.53 -10.67
CA GLU A 153 39.06 -19.04 -12.04
C GLU A 153 37.66 -19.35 -12.60
N GLY A 154 37.41 -19.07 -13.88
CA GLY A 154 36.14 -19.39 -14.55
C GLY A 154 35.09 -18.27 -14.66
N CYS A 155 35.41 -17.02 -14.32
CA CYS A 155 34.59 -15.85 -14.69
C CYS A 155 35.30 -14.99 -15.75
N ASP A 156 34.66 -14.77 -16.89
CA ASP A 156 35.17 -13.89 -17.95
C ASP A 156 35.26 -12.43 -17.49
N ALA A 157 36.21 -11.67 -18.05
CA ALA A 157 36.34 -10.24 -17.79
C ALA A 157 35.16 -9.47 -18.45
N PHE A 158 34.17 -9.12 -17.64
CA PHE A 158 32.89 -8.55 -18.10
C PHE A 158 33.01 -7.30 -18.97
N ALA A 159 32.14 -7.21 -19.98
CA ALA A 159 31.81 -5.94 -20.60
C ALA A 159 31.11 -5.02 -19.57
N LEU A 160 31.82 -3.97 -19.15
CA LEU A 160 31.21 -2.75 -18.63
C LEU A 160 30.37 -2.09 -19.73
N THR A 161 29.49 -1.15 -19.35
CA THR A 161 28.78 -0.40 -20.38
C THR A 161 29.74 0.43 -21.22
N SER A 162 29.49 0.51 -22.53
CA SER A 162 30.30 1.28 -23.47
C SER A 162 29.92 2.77 -23.50
N TRP A 163 29.07 3.22 -22.57
CA TRP A 163 28.82 4.63 -22.30
C TRP A 163 30.11 5.33 -21.89
N ASN A 164 30.59 6.19 -22.78
CA ASN A 164 31.61 7.19 -22.51
C ASN A 164 30.94 8.57 -22.34
N GLY A 165 31.74 9.63 -22.27
CA GLY A 165 31.26 10.99 -22.03
C GLY A 165 31.18 11.30 -20.54
N VAL A 166 31.93 12.31 -20.13
CA VAL A 166 32.14 12.68 -18.74
C VAL A 166 30.94 13.46 -18.21
N TRP A 167 30.54 13.17 -16.95
CA TRP A 167 29.46 13.82 -16.18
C TRP A 167 29.52 15.37 -16.09
N HIS A 168 30.58 16.00 -16.63
CA HIS A 168 30.92 17.42 -16.52
C HIS A 168 30.74 18.16 -17.86
N VAL A 169 30.39 17.46 -18.95
CA VAL A 169 30.30 18.03 -20.32
C VAL A 169 28.86 18.43 -20.70
N LEU A 170 27.86 18.00 -19.94
CA LEU A 170 26.47 18.38 -20.15
C LEU A 170 26.18 19.72 -19.47
N THR A 171 25.65 20.68 -20.25
CA THR A 171 25.03 21.89 -19.71
C THR A 171 23.71 21.56 -18.99
N ALA A 172 23.15 22.54 -18.28
CA ALA A 172 21.78 22.46 -17.73
C ALA A 172 20.72 22.15 -18.82
N ASP A 173 21.00 22.47 -20.08
CA ASP A 173 20.13 22.22 -21.24
C ASP A 173 20.39 20.87 -21.93
N ASN A 174 21.22 20.01 -21.33
CA ASN A 174 21.67 18.72 -21.88
C ASN A 174 22.43 18.84 -23.22
N THR A 175 23.05 19.99 -23.48
CA THR A 175 23.91 20.20 -24.67
C THR A 175 25.37 19.87 -24.37
N ASN A 176 26.10 19.38 -25.38
CA ASN A 176 27.54 19.11 -25.27
C ASN A 176 28.32 20.43 -25.17
N GLY A 177 28.94 20.69 -24.01
CA GLY A 177 29.81 21.85 -23.78
C GLY A 177 31.12 21.82 -24.58
N THR A 178 31.52 20.65 -25.11
CA THR A 178 32.71 20.48 -25.96
C THR A 178 32.36 19.68 -27.22
N PRO A 179 32.67 20.18 -28.44
CA PRO A 179 32.62 19.37 -29.66
C PRO A 179 33.53 18.14 -29.56
N GLY A 180 33.06 16.99 -30.04
CA GLY A 180 33.83 15.74 -30.07
C GLY A 180 33.76 14.85 -28.81
N GLN A 181 33.02 15.25 -27.77
CA GLN A 181 32.83 14.47 -26.53
C GLN A 181 31.39 13.98 -26.32
N ALA A 182 30.58 13.90 -27.38
CA ALA A 182 29.21 13.38 -27.31
C ALA A 182 29.20 11.93 -26.80
N PRO A 183 28.28 11.56 -25.88
CA PRO A 183 28.14 10.18 -25.42
C PRO A 183 27.87 9.26 -26.60
N THR A 184 28.79 8.36 -26.91
CA THR A 184 28.58 7.37 -27.98
C THR A 184 27.57 6.35 -27.47
N ALA A 185 26.54 6.05 -28.27
CA ALA A 185 25.41 5.21 -27.85
C ALA A 185 25.85 3.76 -27.57
N GLY A 186 26.20 3.48 -26.31
CA GLY A 186 26.68 2.18 -25.85
C GLY A 186 25.54 1.21 -25.62
N THR A 187 25.08 0.53 -26.67
CA THR A 187 23.93 -0.40 -26.61
C THR A 187 24.26 -1.71 -25.89
N THR A 188 24.28 -1.68 -24.56
CA THR A 188 24.30 -2.86 -23.66
C THR A 188 22.95 -3.59 -23.62
N GLY A 189 22.24 -3.63 -24.74
CA GLY A 189 20.90 -4.17 -24.89
C GLY A 189 20.10 -3.46 -25.99
N SER A 190 18.84 -3.85 -26.13
CA SER A 190 17.90 -3.32 -27.13
C SER A 190 16.49 -3.10 -26.58
N VAL A 191 15.78 -2.12 -27.15
CA VAL A 191 14.40 -1.79 -26.77
C VAL A 191 13.42 -2.73 -27.49
N LYS A 192 12.62 -3.47 -26.72
CA LYS A 192 11.57 -4.38 -27.21
C LYS A 192 10.20 -3.72 -27.33
N ARG A 193 9.91 -2.73 -26.49
CA ARG A 193 8.66 -1.95 -26.51
C ARG A 193 8.96 -0.47 -26.67
N ASN A 194 9.16 -0.06 -27.93
CA ASN A 194 9.50 1.32 -28.28
C ASN A 194 8.42 2.33 -27.88
N ASP A 195 7.16 1.91 -27.88
CA ASP A 195 6.02 2.70 -27.38
C ASP A 195 6.17 3.04 -25.88
N LEU A 196 6.51 2.05 -25.05
CA LEU A 196 6.72 2.24 -23.62
C LEU A 196 8.03 2.99 -23.33
N PHE A 197 9.09 2.75 -24.10
CA PHE A 197 10.35 3.49 -24.00
C PHE A 197 10.17 4.98 -24.34
N LEU A 198 9.48 5.30 -25.44
CA LEU A 198 9.19 6.69 -25.81
C LEU A 198 8.25 7.37 -24.81
N GLN A 199 7.26 6.66 -24.25
CA GLN A 199 6.44 7.19 -23.15
C GLN A 199 7.28 7.51 -21.90
N ASN A 200 8.23 6.63 -21.54
CA ASN A 200 9.14 6.82 -20.40
C ASN A 200 10.07 8.04 -20.60
N MET A 201 10.61 8.21 -21.80
CA MET A 201 11.44 9.36 -22.19
C MET A 201 10.63 10.67 -22.19
N ALA A 202 9.42 10.66 -22.78
CA ALA A 202 8.53 11.82 -22.80
C ALA A 202 8.09 12.26 -21.39
N TYR A 203 7.84 11.31 -20.48
CA TYR A 203 7.53 11.62 -19.09
C TYR A 203 8.72 12.27 -18.36
N SER A 204 9.92 11.72 -18.54
CA SER A 204 11.15 12.24 -17.95
C SER A 204 11.48 13.65 -18.48
N SER A 205 11.30 13.88 -19.77
CA SER A 205 11.46 15.20 -20.41
C SER A 205 10.45 16.21 -19.85
N LYS A 206 9.14 15.87 -19.83
CA LYS A 206 8.07 16.71 -19.27
C LYS A 206 8.37 17.21 -17.84
N LEU A 207 8.88 16.36 -16.94
CA LEU A 207 9.18 16.78 -15.57
C LEU A 207 10.48 17.58 -15.44
N THR A 208 11.49 17.32 -16.27
CA THR A 208 12.80 17.99 -16.20
C THR A 208 12.84 19.32 -16.96
N THR A 209 11.99 19.50 -17.97
CA THR A 209 11.83 20.78 -18.69
C THR A 209 10.77 21.68 -18.06
N GLN A 210 10.17 21.31 -16.92
CA GLN A 210 9.19 22.14 -16.22
C GLN A 210 9.86 23.38 -15.63
N THR A 211 9.45 24.57 -16.09
CA THR A 211 10.08 25.86 -15.75
C THR A 211 9.64 26.47 -14.42
N SER A 212 8.71 25.83 -13.69
CA SER A 212 7.91 26.45 -12.63
C SER A 212 8.05 25.82 -11.24
N TYR A 213 9.22 25.26 -10.91
CA TYR A 213 9.49 24.79 -9.54
C TYR A 213 9.71 25.96 -8.57
N THR A 214 9.04 25.91 -7.42
CA THR A 214 9.33 26.82 -6.30
C THR A 214 10.69 26.46 -5.67
N ASP A 215 11.33 27.41 -4.98
CA ASP A 215 12.65 27.14 -4.38
C ASP A 215 12.59 26.08 -3.26
N ALA A 216 11.44 25.97 -2.57
CA ALA A 216 11.16 24.87 -1.66
C ALA A 216 11.11 23.51 -2.39
N GLN A 217 10.47 23.43 -3.57
CA GLN A 217 10.47 22.21 -4.39
C GLN A 217 11.87 21.85 -4.92
N LYS A 218 12.68 22.84 -5.30
CA LYS A 218 14.08 22.61 -5.71
C LYS A 218 14.90 22.04 -4.55
N GLU A 219 14.74 22.59 -3.34
CA GLU A 219 15.43 22.07 -2.15
C GLU A 219 14.94 20.67 -1.76
N ASP A 220 13.64 20.39 -1.83
CA ASP A 220 13.09 19.03 -1.66
C ASP A 220 13.73 18.04 -2.66
N ILE A 221 13.73 18.37 -3.96
CA ILE A 221 14.34 17.53 -5.00
C ILE A 221 15.83 17.32 -4.76
N LYS A 222 16.55 18.34 -4.29
CA LYS A 222 17.98 18.29 -3.96
C LYS A 222 18.27 17.50 -2.69
N LEU A 223 17.48 17.64 -1.63
CA LEU A 223 17.58 16.84 -0.41
C LEU A 223 17.30 15.37 -0.72
N ASP A 224 16.26 15.10 -1.50
CA ASP A 224 15.92 13.76 -1.97
C ASP A 224 16.99 13.20 -2.92
N ASP A 225 17.67 14.01 -3.73
CA ASP A 225 18.76 13.51 -4.59
C ASP A 225 20.01 13.14 -3.79
N THR A 226 20.37 13.98 -2.81
CA THR A 226 21.66 13.91 -2.13
C THR A 226 21.76 12.84 -1.04
N GLY A 227 20.65 12.19 -0.67
CA GLY A 227 20.54 10.95 0.11
C GLY A 227 20.95 11.02 1.59
N ASN A 228 21.69 12.04 2.01
CA ASN A 228 22.51 11.98 3.22
C ASN A 228 21.75 12.06 4.57
N LYS A 229 20.40 12.13 4.58
CA LYS A 229 19.54 12.29 5.78
C LYS A 229 18.11 11.73 5.62
N VAL A 230 17.93 10.54 5.06
CA VAL A 230 16.60 10.05 4.63
C VAL A 230 15.54 9.99 5.75
N THR A 231 15.95 9.71 7.00
CA THR A 231 15.08 9.74 8.18
C THR A 231 14.40 11.09 8.43
N ARG A 232 15.04 12.20 8.06
CA ARG A 232 14.47 13.56 8.12
C ARG A 232 13.52 13.83 6.95
N THR A 233 13.81 13.32 5.76
CA THR A 233 13.02 13.62 4.56
C THR A 233 11.69 12.85 4.48
N VAL A 234 11.58 11.70 5.14
CA VAL A 234 10.36 10.87 5.13
C VAL A 234 9.35 11.32 6.19
N MET A 235 9.79 11.60 7.42
CA MET A 235 8.91 11.98 8.54
C MET A 235 9.01 13.42 9.00
N GLY A 236 10.01 14.19 8.59
CA GLY A 236 10.20 15.54 9.13
C GLY A 236 9.06 16.50 8.81
N GLY A 237 9.20 17.76 9.23
CA GLY A 237 8.13 18.77 9.33
C GLY A 237 7.19 19.00 8.12
N SER A 238 7.45 18.41 6.96
CA SER A 238 6.50 18.29 5.84
C SER A 238 5.25 17.43 6.11
N LEU A 239 5.22 16.64 7.19
CA LEU A 239 4.08 15.80 7.62
C LEU A 239 3.34 16.33 8.86
N GLY A 240 3.28 17.66 9.04
CA GLY A 240 2.50 18.29 10.10
C GLY A 240 2.99 17.99 11.53
N PRO A 241 2.12 18.01 12.56
CA PRO A 241 2.52 18.03 13.96
C PRO A 241 3.26 16.78 14.41
N LEU A 242 2.84 15.60 13.93
CA LEU A 242 3.52 14.35 14.24
C LEU A 242 4.88 14.24 13.53
N GLY A 243 5.02 14.86 12.35
CA GLY A 243 6.30 14.99 11.68
C GLY A 243 7.28 15.92 12.39
N GLN A 244 6.81 17.05 12.92
CA GLN A 244 7.64 17.93 13.77
C GLN A 244 8.02 17.25 15.10
N ALA A 245 7.11 16.49 15.71
CA ALA A 245 7.40 15.71 16.91
C ALA A 245 8.48 14.64 16.65
N TRP A 246 8.41 13.96 15.49
CA TRP A 246 9.44 13.03 15.03
C TRP A 246 10.78 13.72 14.82
N ASP A 247 10.81 14.86 14.12
CA ASP A 247 12.03 15.64 13.84
C ASP A 247 12.73 16.06 15.14
N ASP A 248 11.98 16.51 16.14
CA ASP A 248 12.50 16.88 17.46
C ASP A 248 13.10 15.67 18.21
N LEU A 249 12.44 14.51 18.19
CA LEU A 249 12.91 13.27 18.84
C LEU A 249 14.09 12.61 18.09
N ALA A 250 14.21 12.87 16.78
CA ALA A 250 15.29 12.37 15.93
C ALA A 250 16.60 13.17 16.03
N LYS A 251 16.60 14.27 16.80
CA LYS A 251 17.70 15.25 16.91
C LYS A 251 18.30 15.28 18.32
N ASN A 252 19.36 14.53 18.53
CA ASN A 252 20.15 14.58 19.76
C ASN A 252 20.92 15.92 19.86
N PRO A 253 20.86 16.65 20.99
CA PRO A 253 21.64 17.88 21.21
C PRO A 253 23.17 17.72 21.12
N LYS A 254 23.72 16.50 21.31
CA LYS A 254 25.17 16.23 21.35
C LYS A 254 25.73 15.66 20.03
N SER A 255 25.05 14.67 19.48
CA SER A 255 25.46 13.92 18.26
C SER A 255 24.73 14.39 16.99
N GLY A 256 23.68 15.19 17.12
CA GLY A 256 22.91 15.72 15.99
C GLY A 256 21.79 14.79 15.54
N TRP A 257 21.60 14.70 14.22
CA TRP A 257 20.46 14.03 13.60
C TRP A 257 20.71 12.56 13.34
N GLY A 258 19.71 11.71 13.62
CA GLY A 258 19.75 10.29 13.29
C GLY A 258 20.60 9.44 14.23
N ASP A 259 20.71 9.85 15.50
CA ASP A 259 21.44 9.09 16.52
C ASP A 259 20.69 7.79 16.89
N THR A 260 21.07 6.68 16.25
CA THR A 260 20.52 5.33 16.47
C THR A 260 21.05 4.63 17.72
N SER A 261 21.95 5.26 18.49
CA SER A 261 22.50 4.66 19.70
C SER A 261 21.56 4.86 20.88
N THR A 262 21.12 3.74 21.47
CA THR A 262 20.28 3.72 22.68
C THR A 262 21.00 4.22 23.94
N GLN A 263 22.31 4.44 23.90
CA GLN A 263 23.08 5.02 25.01
C GLN A 263 23.08 6.56 24.97
N THR A 264 23.07 7.14 23.78
CA THR A 264 23.15 8.60 23.57
C THR A 264 21.78 9.21 23.27
N ASN A 265 20.89 8.47 22.61
CA ASN A 265 19.47 8.76 22.48
C ASN A 265 18.64 7.61 23.11
N PRO A 266 18.52 7.54 24.45
CA PRO A 266 17.76 6.48 25.12
C PRO A 266 16.25 6.60 24.89
N GLU A 267 15.74 7.80 24.59
CA GLU A 267 14.31 8.05 24.41
C GLU A 267 13.80 7.52 23.07
N PHE A 268 14.55 7.72 21.98
CA PHE A 268 14.10 7.40 20.61
C PHE A 268 15.09 6.57 19.77
N GLY A 269 16.29 6.29 20.28
CA GLY A 269 17.38 5.66 19.52
C GLY A 269 17.06 4.29 18.92
N ALA A 270 16.28 3.44 19.60
CA ALA A 270 15.89 2.13 19.03
C ALA A 270 14.77 2.24 17.97
N VAL A 271 13.94 3.30 18.00
CA VAL A 271 13.02 3.63 16.89
C VAL A 271 13.83 4.03 15.66
N LEU A 272 14.81 4.92 15.83
CA LEU A 272 15.72 5.32 14.76
C LEU A 272 16.53 4.12 14.25
N GLN A 273 17.02 3.25 15.14
CA GLN A 273 17.77 2.05 14.76
C GLN A 273 16.91 1.06 13.96
N PHE A 274 15.64 0.86 14.31
CA PHE A 274 14.72 0.02 13.52
C PHE A 274 14.51 0.59 12.11
N VAL A 275 14.31 1.91 12.01
CA VAL A 275 14.08 2.62 10.74
C VAL A 275 15.35 2.64 9.86
N ASP A 276 16.54 2.76 10.46
CA ASP A 276 17.84 2.68 9.78
C ASP A 276 18.22 1.22 9.41
N ASN A 277 17.86 0.23 10.25
CA ASN A 277 18.05 -1.18 9.93
C ASN A 277 17.19 -1.66 8.74
N ALA A 278 16.13 -0.95 8.39
CA ALA A 278 15.34 -1.25 7.18
C ALA A 278 16.07 -0.93 5.88
N THR A 279 17.19 -0.19 5.93
CA THR A 279 17.98 0.22 4.75
C THR A 279 19.41 -0.29 4.75
N VAL A 280 19.99 -0.60 5.92
CA VAL A 280 21.40 -0.97 6.05
C VAL A 280 21.66 -2.45 5.72
N GLY A 281 22.21 -2.68 4.52
CA GLY A 281 23.02 -3.86 4.20
C GLY A 281 22.73 -4.51 2.85
N ASN A 282 23.32 -5.70 2.63
CA ASN A 282 23.25 -6.49 1.40
C ASN A 282 21.86 -7.12 1.11
N ILE A 283 20.78 -6.63 1.71
CA ILE A 283 19.40 -6.96 1.35
C ILE A 283 18.96 -6.09 0.17
N ALA A 284 18.69 -6.72 -0.98
CA ALA A 284 18.24 -6.08 -2.20
C ALA A 284 19.01 -4.80 -2.59
N SER A 285 20.35 -4.86 -2.57
CA SER A 285 21.21 -3.92 -3.28
C SER A 285 20.80 -3.86 -4.74
N ASP A 286 20.70 -2.65 -5.28
CA ASP A 286 20.40 -2.40 -6.69
C ASP A 286 21.60 -2.69 -7.60
N ASN A 287 22.80 -2.89 -7.06
CA ASN A 287 24.02 -3.19 -7.84
C ASN A 287 23.86 -4.44 -8.72
N GLY A 288 23.31 -5.54 -8.19
CA GLY A 288 23.07 -6.76 -8.96
C GLY A 288 22.10 -6.54 -10.12
N PRO A 289 20.88 -6.06 -9.87
CA PRO A 289 19.94 -5.62 -10.90
C PRO A 289 20.52 -4.63 -11.92
N LYS A 290 21.25 -3.59 -11.50
CA LYS A 290 21.92 -2.65 -12.42
C LYS A 290 22.95 -3.34 -13.31
N GLY A 291 23.77 -4.20 -12.73
CA GLY A 291 24.79 -4.99 -13.43
C GLY A 291 24.20 -6.01 -14.41
N PHE A 292 22.96 -6.46 -14.21
CA PHE A 292 22.22 -7.31 -15.15
C PHE A 292 21.52 -6.49 -16.24
N TYR A 293 20.72 -5.48 -15.86
CA TYR A 293 19.88 -4.75 -16.81
C TYR A 293 20.66 -3.74 -17.67
N LYS A 294 21.73 -3.12 -17.14
CA LYS A 294 22.62 -2.21 -17.90
C LYS A 294 21.89 -1.08 -18.66
N PHE A 295 20.71 -0.68 -18.22
CA PHE A 295 19.84 0.31 -18.88
C PHE A 295 20.23 1.73 -18.46
N ALA A 296 20.49 2.61 -19.42
CA ALA A 296 21.06 3.94 -19.18
C ALA A 296 20.06 4.97 -18.61
N ARG A 297 20.59 6.00 -17.94
CA ARG A 297 19.80 7.15 -17.46
C ARG A 297 19.11 7.91 -18.59
N PRO A 298 17.93 8.50 -18.33
CA PRO A 298 17.16 9.18 -19.37
C PRO A 298 17.93 10.37 -19.98
N TYR A 299 18.72 11.13 -19.21
CA TYR A 299 19.57 12.19 -19.78
C TYR A 299 20.63 11.66 -20.78
N ARG A 300 21.17 10.45 -20.56
CA ARG A 300 22.15 9.82 -21.48
C ARG A 300 21.50 9.44 -22.80
N TRP A 301 20.31 8.85 -22.74
CA TRP A 301 19.52 8.56 -23.94
C TRP A 301 19.28 9.83 -24.77
N SER A 302 18.77 10.91 -24.16
CA SER A 302 18.53 12.17 -24.88
C SER A 302 19.78 13.01 -25.21
N ALA A 303 20.96 12.64 -24.72
CA ALA A 303 22.23 13.24 -25.11
C ALA A 303 22.90 12.51 -26.29
N ALA A 304 22.65 11.21 -26.42
CA ALA A 304 23.21 10.35 -27.48
C ALA A 304 22.31 10.27 -28.73
N ASP A 305 20.99 10.43 -28.57
CA ASP A 305 20.02 10.47 -29.67
C ASP A 305 19.16 11.75 -29.58
N SER A 306 19.39 12.67 -30.52
CA SER A 306 18.70 13.96 -30.62
C SER A 306 17.28 13.87 -31.18
N SER A 307 16.81 12.67 -31.57
CA SER A 307 15.40 12.43 -31.89
C SER A 307 14.55 12.17 -30.64
N LEU A 308 15.17 11.88 -29.50
CA LEU A 308 14.46 11.62 -28.24
C LEU A 308 14.12 12.93 -27.49
N PRO A 309 13.01 12.96 -26.72
CA PRO A 309 12.67 14.10 -25.86
C PRO A 309 13.80 14.47 -24.89
N VAL A 310 14.23 15.73 -24.89
CA VAL A 310 15.36 16.23 -24.07
C VAL A 310 15.07 16.12 -22.58
N VAL A 311 15.93 15.41 -21.84
CA VAL A 311 15.84 15.27 -20.39
C VAL A 311 16.96 16.09 -19.76
N LYS A 312 16.59 17.07 -18.93
CA LYS A 312 17.55 17.96 -18.25
C LYS A 312 17.95 17.40 -16.89
N VAL A 313 19.16 17.71 -16.44
CA VAL A 313 19.65 17.39 -15.09
C VAL A 313 19.62 18.67 -14.24
N LEU A 314 19.18 18.56 -12.99
CA LEU A 314 19.12 19.71 -12.07
C LEU A 314 20.55 20.30 -11.85
N PRO A 315 20.80 21.60 -12.14
CA PRO A 315 22.16 22.17 -12.19
C PRO A 315 22.98 22.01 -10.91
N GLU A 316 22.33 22.10 -9.75
CA GLU A 316 22.91 21.93 -8.43
C GLU A 316 23.55 20.53 -8.24
N LEU A 317 23.04 19.52 -8.96
CA LEU A 317 23.56 18.15 -8.93
C LEU A 317 24.76 17.95 -9.86
N LEU A 318 24.80 18.67 -10.99
CA LEU A 318 25.96 18.74 -11.88
C LEU A 318 27.14 19.36 -11.12
N ALA A 319 26.92 20.51 -10.47
CA ALA A 319 27.94 21.20 -9.68
C ALA A 319 28.49 20.33 -8.53
N ARG A 320 27.63 19.59 -7.81
CA ARG A 320 28.08 18.69 -6.72
C ARG A 320 28.92 17.51 -7.24
N ARG A 321 28.61 16.96 -8.41
CA ARG A 321 29.31 15.79 -8.97
C ARG A 321 30.58 16.14 -9.75
N ALA A 322 30.70 17.38 -10.24
CA ALA A 322 31.89 17.84 -10.96
C ALA A 322 33.12 18.09 -10.05
N ALA A 323 32.95 18.10 -8.72
CA ALA A 323 33.98 18.48 -7.77
C ALA A 323 34.89 17.31 -7.36
N GLY A 324 36.07 17.21 -7.98
CA GLY A 324 37.20 16.41 -7.47
C GLY A 324 37.49 15.08 -8.16
N ASP A 325 36.71 14.68 -9.17
CA ASP A 325 36.99 13.49 -9.97
C ASP A 325 38.03 13.74 -11.08
N ASP A 326 38.95 12.80 -11.28
CA ASP A 326 39.78 12.73 -12.48
C ASP A 326 39.04 12.04 -13.66
N ALA A 327 39.64 12.05 -14.85
CA ALA A 327 39.02 11.50 -16.05
C ALA A 327 38.77 9.97 -15.99
N ALA A 328 39.59 9.21 -15.27
CA ALA A 328 39.42 7.77 -15.11
C ALA A 328 38.36 7.44 -14.04
N ALA A 329 38.32 8.21 -12.95
CA ALA A 329 37.25 8.15 -11.95
C ALA A 329 35.89 8.51 -12.59
N ALA A 330 35.84 9.59 -13.38
CA ALA A 330 34.63 10.03 -14.08
C ALA A 330 34.17 9.02 -15.14
N GLN A 331 35.09 8.42 -15.92
CA GLN A 331 34.77 7.35 -16.86
C GLN A 331 34.25 6.10 -16.12
N THR A 332 34.88 5.69 -15.02
CA THR A 332 34.42 4.56 -14.20
C THR A 332 32.99 4.81 -13.68
N LYS A 333 32.72 6.00 -13.13
CA LYS A 333 31.39 6.41 -12.68
C LYS A 333 30.36 6.52 -13.81
N ALA A 334 30.76 6.80 -15.05
CA ALA A 334 29.88 6.78 -16.22
C ALA A 334 29.53 5.35 -16.64
N GLN A 335 30.48 4.42 -16.58
CA GLN A 335 30.27 3.03 -16.99
C GLN A 335 29.36 2.23 -16.03
N GLN A 336 29.26 2.67 -14.77
CA GLN A 336 28.38 2.12 -13.75
C GLN A 336 26.97 2.76 -13.74
N ASP A 337 26.71 3.74 -14.62
CA ASP A 337 25.61 4.70 -14.45
C ASP A 337 24.24 4.25 -14.96
N SER A 338 23.71 3.18 -14.37
CA SER A 338 22.41 2.60 -14.74
C SER A 338 21.22 3.32 -14.10
N ASP A 339 20.12 3.42 -14.85
CA ASP A 339 18.81 3.86 -14.37
C ASP A 339 18.09 2.77 -13.58
N PHE A 340 17.78 1.66 -14.25
CA PHE A 340 16.89 0.63 -13.72
C PHE A 340 17.65 -0.39 -12.86
N PRO A 341 17.15 -0.77 -11.67
CA PRO A 341 16.15 -0.07 -10.84
C PRO A 341 16.76 1.12 -10.08
N SER A 342 15.95 2.06 -9.58
CA SER A 342 16.43 3.17 -8.76
C SER A 342 16.67 2.75 -7.30
N GLY A 343 17.93 2.54 -6.90
CA GLY A 343 18.31 2.21 -5.52
C GLY A 343 17.86 3.26 -4.50
N HIS A 344 18.01 4.55 -4.81
CA HIS A 344 17.48 5.61 -3.96
C HIS A 344 15.96 5.51 -3.76
N THR A 345 15.19 5.18 -4.82
CA THR A 345 13.74 4.96 -4.66
C THR A 345 13.48 3.74 -3.77
N ALA A 346 14.27 2.67 -3.91
CA ALA A 346 14.19 1.51 -3.02
C ALA A 346 14.44 1.91 -1.56
N GLU A 347 15.48 2.71 -1.31
CA GLU A 347 15.82 3.27 0.00
C GLU A 347 14.67 4.13 0.60
N PHE A 348 14.13 5.10 -0.14
CA PHE A 348 12.99 5.92 0.33
C PHE A 348 11.76 5.07 0.64
N VAL A 349 11.47 4.04 -0.16
CA VAL A 349 10.36 3.12 0.09
C VAL A 349 10.58 2.31 1.36
N ARG A 350 11.80 1.80 1.60
CA ARG A 350 12.17 1.08 2.84
C ARG A 350 11.98 1.94 4.09
N TYR A 351 12.54 3.15 4.09
CA TYR A 351 12.35 4.12 5.17
C TYR A 351 10.86 4.42 5.38
N SER A 352 10.10 4.66 4.31
CA SER A 352 8.65 4.94 4.41
C SER A 352 7.84 3.80 5.02
N MET A 353 8.21 2.55 4.74
CA MET A 353 7.53 1.36 5.29
C MET A 353 7.88 1.13 6.76
N ALA A 354 9.15 1.28 7.14
CA ALA A 354 9.56 1.18 8.55
C ALA A 354 8.97 2.31 9.40
N VAL A 355 8.92 3.53 8.85
CA VAL A 355 8.20 4.68 9.42
C VAL A 355 6.71 4.38 9.59
N ALA A 356 6.03 3.96 8.52
CA ALA A 356 4.58 3.71 8.53
C ALA A 356 4.21 2.61 9.53
N TYR A 357 5.13 1.66 9.75
CA TYR A 357 5.01 0.64 10.78
C TYR A 357 5.07 1.22 12.21
N VAL A 358 6.01 2.10 12.55
CA VAL A 358 6.16 2.64 13.93
C VAL A 358 5.27 3.85 14.24
N ALA A 359 4.87 4.62 13.22
CA ALA A 359 3.99 5.77 13.30
C ALA A 359 2.73 5.62 12.41
N PRO A 360 1.91 4.56 12.59
CA PRO A 360 0.79 4.23 11.71
C PRO A 360 -0.35 5.26 11.74
N GLN A 361 -0.31 6.24 12.66
CA GLN A 361 -1.14 7.44 12.58
C GLN A 361 -0.86 8.30 11.35
N ARG A 362 0.30 8.15 10.68
CA ARG A 362 0.65 8.79 9.40
C ARG A 362 1.06 7.78 8.33
N PHE A 363 0.48 6.58 8.36
CA PHE A 363 0.84 5.48 7.45
C PHE A 363 0.70 5.91 5.98
N HIS A 364 -0.46 6.49 5.64
CA HIS A 364 -0.81 6.92 4.28
C HIS A 364 0.18 7.94 3.72
N GLU A 365 0.51 8.95 4.51
CA GLU A 365 1.33 10.07 4.09
C GLU A 365 2.82 9.70 4.06
N ALA A 366 3.26 8.82 4.96
CA ALA A 366 4.60 8.22 4.90
C ALA A 366 4.82 7.44 3.59
N VAL A 367 3.92 6.51 3.22
CA VAL A 367 4.08 5.74 1.96
C VAL A 367 3.89 6.62 0.72
N ALA A 368 3.10 7.69 0.80
CA ALA A 368 3.02 8.70 -0.27
C ALA A 368 4.32 9.49 -0.42
N ARG A 369 4.92 9.91 0.68
CA ARG A 369 6.22 10.59 0.70
C ARG A 369 7.35 9.73 0.13
N GLY A 370 7.35 8.42 0.40
CA GLY A 370 8.30 7.48 -0.19
C GLY A 370 8.22 7.39 -1.72
N LEU A 371 7.02 7.46 -2.29
CA LEU A 371 6.82 7.49 -3.75
C LEU A 371 7.08 8.87 -4.36
N GLU A 372 6.77 9.96 -3.65
CA GLU A 372 7.11 11.33 -4.06
C GLU A 372 8.62 11.52 -4.19
N ALA A 373 9.40 11.04 -3.23
CA ALA A 373 10.87 11.08 -3.29
C ALA A 373 11.41 10.33 -4.53
N GLY A 374 10.76 9.23 -4.93
CA GLY A 374 11.02 8.55 -6.20
C GLY A 374 10.75 9.44 -7.41
N GLU A 375 9.60 10.11 -7.48
CA GLU A 375 9.29 11.07 -8.55
C GLU A 375 10.27 12.26 -8.57
N ASN A 376 10.75 12.72 -7.42
CA ASN A 376 11.78 13.75 -7.33
C ASN A 376 13.10 13.32 -8.01
N ARG A 377 13.43 12.02 -8.05
CA ARG A 377 14.57 11.51 -8.84
C ARG A 377 14.36 11.63 -10.36
N ILE A 378 13.10 11.69 -10.82
CA ILE A 378 12.74 12.00 -12.21
C ILE A 378 12.86 13.51 -12.46
N ARG A 379 12.36 14.35 -11.55
CA ARG A 379 12.50 15.82 -11.63
C ARG A 379 13.95 16.29 -11.62
N ALA A 380 14.83 15.56 -10.93
CA ALA A 380 16.28 15.74 -10.93
C ALA A 380 16.98 15.34 -12.25
N GLY A 381 16.29 14.65 -13.16
CA GLY A 381 16.84 14.05 -14.39
C GLY A 381 17.62 12.75 -14.19
N MET A 382 17.77 12.28 -12.94
CA MET A 382 18.62 11.15 -12.60
C MET A 382 17.97 9.79 -12.90
N HIS A 383 16.65 9.67 -12.83
CA HIS A 383 15.94 8.41 -13.04
C HIS A 383 14.73 8.54 -13.95
N SER A 384 14.37 7.47 -14.64
CA SER A 384 13.14 7.40 -15.43
C SER A 384 11.96 6.86 -14.61
N ALA A 385 10.73 6.99 -15.13
CA ALA A 385 9.55 6.44 -14.47
C ALA A 385 9.65 4.91 -14.30
N LEU A 386 10.16 4.19 -15.30
CA LEU A 386 10.43 2.74 -15.19
C LEU A 386 11.50 2.44 -14.13
N GLY A 387 12.57 3.24 -14.07
CA GLY A 387 13.61 3.13 -13.04
C GLY A 387 13.06 3.29 -11.62
N VAL A 388 12.16 4.25 -11.41
CA VAL A 388 11.46 4.51 -10.14
C VAL A 388 10.47 3.39 -9.80
N MET A 389 9.69 2.89 -10.77
CA MET A 389 8.77 1.76 -10.56
C MET A 389 9.50 0.49 -10.10
N GLY A 390 10.63 0.15 -10.74
CA GLY A 390 11.49 -0.96 -10.32
C GLY A 390 12.17 -0.71 -8.98
N GLY A 391 12.60 0.53 -8.72
CA GLY A 391 13.14 0.94 -7.42
C GLY A 391 12.14 0.72 -6.27
N ARG A 392 10.88 1.13 -6.46
CA ARG A 392 9.78 0.88 -5.51
C ARG A 392 9.56 -0.61 -5.24
N MET A 393 9.61 -1.45 -6.28
CA MET A 393 9.46 -2.91 -6.13
C MET A 393 10.60 -3.52 -5.30
N LEU A 394 11.85 -3.14 -5.61
CA LEU A 394 13.06 -3.54 -4.87
C LEU A 394 13.12 -2.93 -3.45
N GLY A 395 12.40 -1.83 -3.20
CA GLY A 395 12.19 -1.25 -1.89
C GLY A 395 11.27 -2.13 -1.04
N SER A 396 10.07 -2.42 -1.55
CA SER A 396 9.06 -3.24 -0.87
C SER A 396 9.52 -4.66 -0.57
N SER A 397 10.36 -5.26 -1.43
CA SER A 397 10.79 -6.65 -1.30
C SER A 397 11.68 -6.96 -0.09
N VAL A 398 12.26 -5.95 0.57
CA VAL A 398 13.16 -6.19 1.71
C VAL A 398 12.45 -6.42 3.03
N TRP A 399 11.15 -6.11 3.12
CA TRP A 399 10.44 -6.03 4.40
C TRP A 399 10.61 -7.30 5.24
N MET A 400 10.38 -8.46 4.65
CA MET A 400 10.50 -9.74 5.35
C MET A 400 11.95 -10.16 5.65
N PRO A 401 12.91 -10.01 4.72
CA PRO A 401 14.34 -10.17 5.03
C PRO A 401 14.84 -9.27 6.16
N PHE A 402 14.43 -8.00 6.19
CA PHE A 402 14.72 -7.03 7.26
C PHE A 402 14.20 -7.55 8.60
N LEU A 403 12.92 -7.90 8.70
CA LEU A 403 12.35 -8.44 9.94
C LEU A 403 12.98 -9.78 10.37
N LYS A 404 13.51 -10.56 9.43
CA LYS A 404 14.27 -11.80 9.71
C LYS A 404 15.78 -11.58 9.95
N GLY A 405 16.27 -10.33 9.93
CA GLY A 405 17.67 -10.00 10.26
C GLY A 405 18.70 -10.28 9.17
N ALA A 406 18.29 -10.42 7.90
CA ALA A 406 19.18 -10.79 6.78
C ALA A 406 20.15 -9.69 6.28
N GLY A 407 20.33 -8.62 7.06
CA GLY A 407 21.17 -7.46 6.71
C GLY A 407 22.52 -7.48 7.41
N ASP A 408 23.40 -6.54 7.05
CA ASP A 408 24.81 -6.51 7.49
C ASP A 408 24.97 -6.35 9.01
N ARG A 409 23.91 -5.93 9.72
CA ARG A 409 23.86 -5.84 11.19
C ARG A 409 23.29 -7.10 11.89
N GLY A 410 22.74 -8.07 11.15
CA GLY A 410 22.22 -9.33 11.70
C GLY A 410 20.97 -9.23 12.59
N LEU A 411 20.37 -8.04 12.74
CA LEU A 411 19.34 -7.76 13.74
C LEU A 411 17.95 -8.25 13.28
N ALA A 412 17.59 -9.47 13.67
CA ALA A 412 16.24 -10.01 13.53
C ALA A 412 15.25 -9.35 14.51
N TYR A 413 14.03 -9.09 14.05
CA TYR A 413 12.97 -8.43 14.79
C TYR A 413 11.76 -9.38 14.99
N THR A 414 11.84 -10.19 16.04
CA THR A 414 10.70 -10.96 16.56
C THR A 414 9.53 -10.04 16.93
N GLU A 415 8.31 -10.59 17.03
CA GLU A 415 7.13 -9.81 17.37
C GLU A 415 7.28 -9.05 18.71
N ALA A 416 7.92 -9.65 19.70
CA ALA A 416 8.25 -8.99 20.97
C ALA A 416 9.18 -7.79 20.79
N GLN A 417 10.25 -7.92 19.98
CA GLN A 417 11.16 -6.79 19.70
C GLN A 417 10.45 -5.68 18.90
N ARG A 418 9.60 -6.04 17.93
CA ARG A 418 8.78 -5.05 17.19
C ARG A 418 7.80 -4.34 18.11
N ALA A 419 7.15 -5.04 19.03
CA ALA A 419 6.26 -4.46 20.02
C ALA A 419 6.97 -3.49 20.97
N VAL A 420 8.21 -3.79 21.39
CA VAL A 420 9.03 -2.86 22.21
C VAL A 420 9.38 -1.58 21.45
N VAL A 421 9.86 -1.70 20.20
CA VAL A 421 10.16 -0.52 19.35
C VAL A 421 8.89 0.30 19.08
N PHE A 422 7.77 -0.39 18.82
CA PHE A 422 6.48 0.24 18.61
C PHE A 422 5.99 1.02 19.83
N GLN A 423 6.05 0.39 21.01
CA GLN A 423 5.68 1.01 22.28
C GLN A 423 6.50 2.28 22.54
N GLN A 424 7.83 2.21 22.34
CA GLN A 424 8.70 3.38 22.47
C GLN A 424 8.30 4.52 21.52
N ALA A 425 8.08 4.22 20.24
CA ALA A 425 7.67 5.23 19.26
C ALA A 425 6.34 5.90 19.66
N GLN A 426 5.35 5.10 20.05
CA GLN A 426 4.01 5.57 20.40
C GLN A 426 4.00 6.38 21.71
N ASP A 427 4.71 5.95 22.74
CA ASP A 427 4.77 6.67 24.02
C ASP A 427 5.57 7.97 23.91
N GLN A 428 6.65 8.01 23.14
CA GLN A 428 7.41 9.25 22.92
C GLN A 428 6.63 10.26 22.08
N LEU A 429 6.01 9.83 20.96
CA LEU A 429 5.18 10.72 20.15
C LEU A 429 3.96 11.24 20.93
N ARG A 430 3.33 10.39 21.76
CA ARG A 430 2.26 10.80 22.68
C ARG A 430 2.73 11.82 23.71
N THR A 431 3.87 11.57 24.37
CA THR A 431 4.43 12.47 25.38
C THR A 431 4.81 13.82 24.77
N LYS A 432 5.46 13.80 23.60
CA LYS A 432 5.88 14.99 22.85
C LYS A 432 4.72 15.87 22.37
N LEU A 433 3.55 15.27 22.11
CA LEU A 433 2.33 15.95 21.64
C LEU A 433 1.24 16.12 22.71
N GLY A 434 1.47 15.66 23.95
CA GLY A 434 0.48 15.74 25.04
C GLY A 434 -0.73 14.79 24.90
N ALA A 435 -0.67 13.78 24.02
CA ALA A 435 -1.79 12.89 23.70
C ALA A 435 -1.96 11.76 24.73
N LYS A 436 -3.09 11.76 25.45
CA LYS A 436 -3.37 10.77 26.51
C LYS A 436 -3.71 9.40 25.95
N THR A 437 -4.21 9.32 24.71
CA THR A 437 -4.57 8.08 24.01
C THR A 437 -4.00 8.05 22.59
N GLY A 438 -3.89 6.86 21.99
CA GLY A 438 -3.54 6.73 20.57
C GLY A 438 -4.57 7.35 19.61
N VAL A 439 -5.84 7.45 20.03
CA VAL A 439 -6.90 8.15 19.29
C VAL A 439 -6.70 9.67 19.32
N GLU A 440 -6.29 10.23 20.46
CA GLU A 440 -5.85 11.63 20.55
C GLU A 440 -4.59 11.88 19.70
N LEU A 441 -3.61 10.97 19.73
CA LEU A 441 -2.42 11.06 18.87
C LEU A 441 -2.81 11.09 17.39
N TRP A 442 -3.75 10.24 16.97
CA TRP A 442 -4.27 10.22 15.61
C TRP A 442 -4.94 11.56 15.24
N ASN A 443 -5.75 12.14 16.14
CA ASN A 443 -6.42 13.42 15.89
C ASN A 443 -5.41 14.58 15.76
N ILE A 444 -4.41 14.66 16.65
CA ILE A 444 -3.34 15.67 16.58
C ILE A 444 -2.46 15.47 15.34
N ALA A 445 -2.21 14.21 14.94
CA ALA A 445 -1.47 13.92 13.71
C ALA A 445 -2.13 14.46 12.44
N HIS A 446 -3.43 14.77 12.45
CA HIS A 446 -4.19 15.30 11.30
C HIS A 446 -4.80 16.70 11.57
N SER A 447 -4.29 17.45 12.56
CA SER A 447 -4.88 18.75 12.93
C SER A 447 -4.36 19.94 12.12
N ALA A 448 -3.34 19.74 11.27
CA ALA A 448 -2.74 20.81 10.46
C ALA A 448 -3.51 21.06 9.16
N SER A 449 -3.41 22.29 8.66
CA SER A 449 -3.96 22.70 7.36
C SER A 449 -3.09 22.23 6.19
N VAL A 450 -3.64 22.24 4.97
CA VAL A 450 -2.89 21.93 3.73
C VAL A 450 -1.73 22.90 3.45
N SER A 451 -1.70 24.06 4.12
CA SER A 451 -0.59 25.03 4.08
C SER A 451 0.57 24.70 5.05
N GLU A 452 0.32 23.83 6.03
CA GLU A 452 1.30 23.39 7.04
C GLU A 452 1.72 21.93 6.82
N ASP A 453 0.83 21.12 6.24
CA ASP A 453 0.99 19.71 5.92
C ASP A 453 0.44 19.44 4.52
N ARG A 454 1.35 19.31 3.55
CA ARG A 454 1.01 19.12 2.13
C ARG A 454 0.31 17.79 1.82
N PHE A 455 0.21 16.86 2.78
CA PHE A 455 -0.52 15.61 2.65
C PHE A 455 -1.87 15.59 3.41
N ALA A 456 -2.27 16.71 4.07
CA ALA A 456 -3.52 16.78 4.83
C ALA A 456 -4.79 16.58 3.96
N ASP A 457 -4.74 16.89 2.65
CA ASP A 457 -5.78 16.45 1.71
C ASP A 457 -5.56 14.98 1.33
N PHE A 458 -6.28 14.11 2.03
CA PHE A 458 -6.27 12.67 1.79
C PHE A 458 -6.64 12.27 0.36
N GLN A 459 -7.55 12.99 -0.32
CA GLN A 459 -7.99 12.62 -1.67
C GLN A 459 -6.96 13.05 -2.73
N ALA A 460 -6.36 14.24 -2.57
CA ALA A 460 -5.22 14.65 -3.37
C ALA A 460 -4.03 13.69 -3.17
N ALA A 461 -3.66 13.40 -1.92
CA ALA A 461 -2.59 12.45 -1.59
C ALA A 461 -2.85 11.06 -2.17
N ARG A 462 -4.09 10.57 -2.11
CA ARG A 462 -4.50 9.28 -2.72
C ARG A 462 -4.37 9.27 -4.23
N ALA A 463 -4.92 10.29 -4.92
CA ALA A 463 -4.85 10.37 -6.37
C ALA A 463 -3.40 10.45 -6.86
N ASP A 464 -2.56 11.21 -6.15
CA ASP A 464 -1.16 11.41 -6.48
C ASP A 464 -0.26 10.23 -6.06
N TYR A 465 -0.67 9.42 -5.07
CA TYR A 465 -0.10 8.09 -4.79
C TYR A 465 -0.39 7.11 -5.93
N LEU A 466 -1.67 6.93 -6.29
CA LEU A 466 -2.10 6.02 -7.35
C LEU A 466 -1.45 6.38 -8.69
N ARG A 467 -1.33 7.67 -9.00
CA ARG A 467 -0.60 8.16 -10.18
C ARG A 467 0.88 7.74 -10.19
N ARG A 468 1.56 7.73 -9.03
CA ARG A 468 2.97 7.29 -8.89
C ARG A 468 3.14 5.76 -8.82
N LEU A 469 2.07 4.98 -8.74
CA LEU A 469 2.17 3.51 -8.92
C LEU A 469 2.46 3.13 -10.38
N THR A 470 1.98 3.92 -11.35
CA THR A 470 2.03 3.59 -12.78
C THR A 470 2.57 4.69 -13.69
N PHE A 471 2.80 5.91 -13.18
CA PHE A 471 3.22 7.11 -13.92
C PHE A 471 2.39 7.45 -15.17
N GLY A 472 1.18 6.90 -15.29
CA GLY A 472 0.32 7.06 -16.46
C GLY A 472 0.68 6.15 -17.64
N PHE A 473 1.52 5.13 -17.47
CA PHE A 473 1.70 4.07 -18.46
C PHE A 473 0.37 3.39 -18.79
N ALA A 474 0.13 3.12 -20.07
CA ALA A 474 -1.06 2.40 -20.50
C ALA A 474 -1.06 0.95 -19.98
N LYS A 475 -2.22 0.49 -19.52
CA LYS A 475 -2.44 -0.90 -19.11
C LYS A 475 -2.67 -1.78 -20.34
N ASP A 476 -1.88 -2.84 -20.48
CA ASP A 476 -2.08 -3.89 -21.48
C ASP A 476 -3.37 -4.66 -21.15
N SER A 477 -4.42 -4.46 -21.95
CA SER A 477 -5.73 -5.08 -21.75
C SER A 477 -5.73 -6.60 -21.94
N ALA A 478 -4.73 -7.16 -22.63
CA ALA A 478 -4.56 -8.61 -22.76
C ALA A 478 -3.86 -9.24 -21.53
N LYS A 479 -3.23 -8.42 -20.68
CA LYS A 479 -2.60 -8.84 -19.41
C LYS A 479 -3.38 -8.42 -18.16
N ALA A 480 -4.42 -7.60 -18.30
CA ALA A 480 -5.29 -7.12 -17.22
C ALA A 480 -6.19 -8.23 -16.62
N GLY A 481 -6.76 -7.96 -15.43
CA GLY A 481 -7.73 -8.84 -14.78
C GLY A 481 -7.15 -10.07 -14.06
N LYS A 482 -5.82 -10.22 -13.97
CA LYS A 482 -5.20 -11.31 -13.20
C LYS A 482 -5.49 -11.13 -11.70
N PRO A 483 -5.80 -12.21 -10.95
CA PRO A 483 -5.86 -12.15 -9.48
C PRO A 483 -4.61 -11.50 -8.89
N ALA A 484 -4.77 -10.78 -7.77
CA ALA A 484 -3.64 -10.25 -7.02
C ALA A 484 -2.96 -11.36 -6.20
N VAL A 485 -1.63 -11.43 -6.28
CA VAL A 485 -0.78 -12.21 -5.37
C VAL A 485 -0.30 -11.27 -4.26
N VAL A 486 -0.08 -11.79 -3.05
CA VAL A 486 0.51 -11.03 -1.94
C VAL A 486 1.75 -11.78 -1.41
N PRO A 487 2.94 -11.16 -1.42
CA PRO A 487 4.18 -11.81 -0.99
C PRO A 487 4.11 -12.28 0.48
N LYS A 488 4.68 -13.46 0.79
CA LYS A 488 4.47 -14.11 2.10
C LYS A 488 5.10 -13.29 3.24
N GLY A 489 4.25 -12.72 4.10
CA GLY A 489 4.64 -11.99 5.31
C GLY A 489 4.40 -10.48 5.22
N MET A 490 4.07 -9.92 4.05
CA MET A 490 3.76 -8.49 3.91
C MET A 490 2.60 -8.02 4.78
N GLU A 491 1.72 -8.93 5.20
CA GLU A 491 0.68 -8.71 6.21
C GLU A 491 1.19 -8.23 7.58
N THR A 492 2.48 -8.40 7.88
CA THR A 492 3.11 -7.85 9.10
C THR A 492 3.25 -6.33 9.04
N LEU A 493 3.48 -5.74 7.86
CA LEU A 493 3.58 -4.28 7.69
C LEU A 493 2.32 -3.55 8.17
N LEU A 494 1.16 -4.22 8.06
CA LEU A 494 -0.13 -3.69 8.48
C LEU A 494 -0.51 -4.00 9.93
N GLU A 495 0.31 -4.70 10.72
CA GLU A 495 -0.11 -5.20 12.04
C GLU A 495 -0.19 -4.11 13.11
N THR A 496 0.57 -3.03 12.96
CA THR A 496 0.48 -1.82 13.80
C THR A 496 -0.64 -0.88 13.34
N ARG A 497 -1.00 -0.93 12.05
CA ARG A 497 -2.12 -0.19 11.46
C ARG A 497 -3.47 -0.86 11.75
N PHE A 498 -3.54 -2.20 11.71
CA PHE A 498 -4.73 -3.00 12.00
C PHE A 498 -4.46 -4.09 13.06
N PRO A 499 -4.13 -3.70 14.31
CA PRO A 499 -3.81 -4.63 15.40
C PRO A 499 -4.96 -5.57 15.81
N TYR A 500 -6.18 -5.30 15.36
CA TYR A 500 -7.39 -6.10 15.59
C TYR A 500 -7.73 -7.07 14.45
N LEU A 501 -6.96 -7.09 13.34
CA LEU A 501 -7.13 -8.03 12.22
C LEU A 501 -6.09 -9.15 12.28
N SER A 502 -6.48 -10.37 11.93
CA SER A 502 -5.56 -11.52 11.80
C SER A 502 -4.57 -11.35 10.63
N ALA A 503 -3.51 -12.17 10.60
CA ALA A 503 -2.55 -12.19 9.50
C ALA A 503 -3.23 -12.40 8.13
N ASP A 504 -4.15 -13.36 8.01
CA ASP A 504 -4.92 -13.61 6.78
C ASP A 504 -5.84 -12.43 6.41
N GLN A 505 -6.44 -11.77 7.39
CA GLN A 505 -7.26 -10.58 7.16
C GLN A 505 -6.43 -9.39 6.66
N ARG A 506 -5.26 -9.15 7.24
CA ARG A 506 -4.31 -8.12 6.78
C ARG A 506 -3.75 -8.45 5.39
N ARG A 507 -3.54 -9.73 5.09
CA ARG A 507 -3.20 -10.20 3.73
C ARG A 507 -4.34 -10.00 2.73
N ALA A 508 -5.58 -10.24 3.13
CA ALA A 508 -6.76 -9.99 2.31
C ALA A 508 -7.00 -8.51 2.03
N VAL A 509 -6.68 -7.63 2.99
CA VAL A 509 -6.60 -6.18 2.77
C VAL A 509 -5.61 -5.87 1.64
N LEU A 510 -4.34 -6.31 1.75
CA LEU A 510 -3.34 -6.13 0.68
C LEU A 510 -3.79 -6.69 -0.68
N LYS A 511 -4.41 -7.88 -0.70
CA LYS A 511 -4.89 -8.53 -1.92
C LYS A 511 -6.02 -7.74 -2.59
N THR A 512 -6.94 -7.20 -1.80
CA THR A 512 -8.17 -6.56 -2.32
C THR A 512 -8.03 -5.08 -2.64
N THR A 513 -6.91 -4.46 -2.26
CA THR A 513 -6.56 -3.08 -2.64
C THR A 513 -5.49 -3.00 -3.73
N ALA A 514 -4.76 -4.09 -3.98
CA ALA A 514 -3.76 -4.19 -5.05
C ALA A 514 -4.32 -3.75 -6.42
N ILE A 515 -3.50 -3.05 -7.20
CA ILE A 515 -3.92 -2.55 -8.51
C ILE A 515 -4.07 -3.69 -9.53
N ASP A 516 -4.84 -3.42 -10.59
CA ASP A 516 -5.04 -4.35 -11.70
C ASP A 516 -3.71 -4.69 -12.41
N SER A 517 -3.65 -5.85 -13.06
CA SER A 517 -2.47 -6.32 -13.79
C SER A 517 -2.33 -5.67 -15.17
N GLY A 518 -1.23 -5.95 -15.86
CA GLY A 518 -0.95 -5.48 -17.21
C GLY A 518 -0.35 -4.07 -17.30
N TYR A 519 -0.04 -3.42 -16.18
CA TYR A 519 0.83 -2.24 -16.20
C TYR A 519 2.29 -2.68 -16.42
N PRO A 520 3.11 -1.92 -17.19
CA PRO A 520 4.50 -2.28 -17.47
C PRO A 520 5.34 -2.52 -16.21
N VAL A 521 6.21 -3.54 -16.23
CA VAL A 521 7.04 -4.00 -15.10
C VAL A 521 6.27 -4.60 -13.91
N LEU A 522 4.99 -4.27 -13.68
CA LEU A 522 4.32 -4.52 -12.39
C LEU A 522 3.76 -5.94 -12.19
N ASP A 523 3.70 -6.76 -13.24
CA ASP A 523 3.18 -8.14 -13.18
C ASP A 523 4.26 -9.14 -12.73
N ASP A 524 4.83 -8.96 -11.54
CA ASP A 524 5.75 -9.94 -10.93
C ASP A 524 5.00 -11.14 -10.31
N GLU A 525 5.67 -12.30 -10.21
CA GLU A 525 5.08 -13.54 -9.71
C GLU A 525 4.77 -13.47 -8.20
N GLU A 526 5.61 -12.77 -7.44
CA GLU A 526 5.47 -12.57 -6.00
C GLU A 526 4.38 -11.53 -5.64
N GLY A 527 4.15 -10.53 -6.50
CA GLY A 527 3.08 -9.53 -6.41
C GLY A 527 3.50 -8.16 -5.85
N PHE A 528 4.79 -7.88 -5.66
CA PHE A 528 5.31 -6.62 -5.11
C PHE A 528 4.97 -5.40 -5.99
N GLY A 529 4.91 -5.56 -7.31
CA GLY A 529 4.61 -4.50 -8.28
C GLY A 529 3.19 -3.95 -8.21
N ARG A 530 2.25 -4.77 -7.74
CA ARG A 530 0.82 -4.43 -7.66
C ARG A 530 0.36 -4.00 -6.27
N LEU A 531 1.23 -4.03 -5.26
CA LEU A 531 0.92 -3.57 -3.90
C LEU A 531 0.51 -2.09 -3.89
N ASN A 532 -0.63 -1.81 -3.26
CA ASN A 532 -1.20 -0.48 -3.07
C ASN A 532 -1.31 -0.20 -1.57
N LEU A 533 -0.20 0.23 -0.96
CA LEU A 533 -0.08 0.33 0.49
C LEU A 533 -0.93 1.47 1.07
N PHE A 534 -1.20 2.52 0.28
CA PHE A 534 -2.08 3.63 0.67
C PHE A 534 -3.53 3.16 0.84
N ASP A 535 -4.09 2.46 -0.14
CA ASP A 535 -5.45 1.93 -0.01
C ASP A 535 -5.49 0.74 0.96
N ALA A 536 -4.41 -0.04 1.09
CA ALA A 536 -4.33 -1.07 2.14
C ALA A 536 -4.51 -0.47 3.54
N ALA A 537 -3.85 0.66 3.85
CA ALA A 537 -4.03 1.38 5.12
C ALA A 537 -5.43 2.03 5.30
N SER A 538 -6.26 2.00 4.27
CA SER A 538 -7.68 2.40 4.28
C SER A 538 -8.66 1.24 4.54
N GLY A 539 -8.16 0.02 4.75
CA GLY A 539 -8.96 -1.19 5.02
C GLY A 539 -9.16 -2.07 3.79
N TYR A 540 -10.17 -2.95 3.80
CA TYR A 540 -10.47 -3.81 2.65
C TYR A 540 -10.85 -3.00 1.41
N GLY A 541 -10.49 -3.45 0.21
CA GLY A 541 -11.12 -2.97 -1.04
C GLY A 541 -12.36 -3.79 -1.43
N ARG A 542 -12.43 -5.04 -0.95
CA ARG A 542 -13.49 -5.99 -1.28
C ARG A 542 -13.66 -7.05 -0.20
N PHE A 543 -14.90 -7.44 0.08
CA PHE A 543 -15.21 -8.67 0.82
C PHE A 543 -15.38 -9.83 -0.16
N GLU A 544 -14.29 -10.60 -0.37
CA GLU A 544 -14.30 -11.85 -1.15
C GLU A 544 -14.91 -13.03 -0.37
N ALA A 545 -14.91 -12.95 0.96
CA ALA A 545 -15.50 -13.88 1.92
C ALA A 545 -16.10 -13.08 3.10
N ASP A 546 -16.80 -13.75 4.03
CA ASP A 546 -17.33 -13.06 5.22
C ASP A 546 -16.20 -12.56 6.16
N VAL A 547 -16.29 -11.31 6.60
CA VAL A 547 -15.28 -10.64 7.44
C VAL A 547 -15.85 -10.39 8.84
N SER A 548 -15.30 -11.06 9.85
CA SER A 548 -15.57 -10.76 11.26
C SER A 548 -14.45 -9.90 11.86
N VAL A 549 -14.81 -8.75 12.42
CA VAL A 549 -13.90 -7.77 13.03
C VAL A 549 -14.16 -7.69 14.53
N THR A 550 -13.17 -8.03 15.36
CA THR A 550 -13.27 -7.95 16.83
C THR A 550 -12.35 -6.84 17.34
N MET A 551 -12.91 -5.64 17.52
CA MET A 551 -12.21 -4.47 18.03
C MET A 551 -12.51 -4.31 19.51
N ASN A 552 -11.52 -4.53 20.38
CA ASN A 552 -11.66 -4.38 21.83
C ASN A 552 -10.88 -3.14 22.30
N ASN A 553 -11.36 -2.41 23.32
CA ASN A 553 -10.71 -1.22 23.87
C ASN A 553 -9.42 -1.51 24.68
N ARG A 554 -8.46 -2.16 24.03
CA ARG A 554 -7.12 -2.48 24.53
C ARG A 554 -6.16 -1.31 24.35
N THR A 555 -5.19 -1.20 25.24
CA THR A 555 -4.11 -0.20 25.22
C THR A 555 -2.72 -0.83 25.27
N ASP A 556 -2.62 -2.16 25.17
CA ASP A 556 -1.41 -2.96 25.30
C ASP A 556 -0.89 -3.50 23.96
N GLY A 557 0.44 -3.66 23.84
CA GLY A 557 1.09 -4.06 22.60
C GLY A 557 0.74 -3.11 21.45
N PHE A 558 0.51 -3.65 20.24
CA PHE A 558 0.14 -2.84 19.08
C PHE A 558 -1.18 -2.06 19.23
N CYS A 559 -2.02 -2.38 20.22
CA CYS A 559 -3.24 -1.61 20.51
C CYS A 559 -2.99 -0.24 21.17
N VAL A 560 -1.78 0.06 21.69
CA VAL A 560 -1.43 1.40 22.22
C VAL A 560 -1.65 2.52 21.18
N SER A 561 -1.60 2.15 19.90
CA SER A 561 -1.95 2.99 18.73
C SER A 561 -3.36 3.61 18.76
N GLY A 562 -4.27 3.07 19.58
CA GLY A 562 -5.68 3.44 19.63
C GLY A 562 -6.55 2.75 18.58
N PHE A 563 -5.98 2.09 17.57
CA PHE A 563 -6.75 1.46 16.49
C PHE A 563 -7.60 0.26 16.94
N CYS A 564 -7.31 -0.37 18.08
CA CYS A 564 -8.19 -1.38 18.67
C CYS A 564 -9.47 -0.76 19.27
N SER A 565 -9.40 0.49 19.74
CA SER A 565 -10.53 1.27 20.26
C SER A 565 -11.35 1.97 19.18
N PHE A 566 -10.68 2.61 18.21
CA PHE A 566 -11.33 3.38 17.16
C PHE A 566 -10.53 3.33 15.86
N ASP A 567 -11.18 2.97 14.74
CA ASP A 567 -10.56 2.99 13.41
C ASP A 567 -11.57 3.41 12.32
N ARG A 568 -11.05 3.89 11.17
CA ARG A 568 -11.82 4.31 9.99
C ARG A 568 -11.37 3.52 8.77
N TRP A 569 -12.29 2.82 8.11
CA TRP A 569 -12.08 2.28 6.77
C TRP A 569 -12.58 3.29 5.74
N ARG A 570 -11.72 3.61 4.76
CA ARG A 570 -11.86 4.71 3.78
C ARG A 570 -12.03 4.27 2.32
N ASN A 571 -11.88 2.98 2.03
CA ASN A 571 -12.10 2.44 0.69
C ASN A 571 -13.59 2.25 0.39
N ASP A 572 -13.95 2.26 -0.89
CA ASP A 572 -15.29 1.92 -1.39
C ASP A 572 -15.46 0.39 -1.43
N ILE A 573 -15.85 -0.20 -0.29
CA ILE A 573 -15.80 -1.66 -0.12
C ILE A 573 -16.87 -2.35 -0.98
N SER A 574 -16.40 -3.21 -1.89
CA SER A 574 -17.24 -4.00 -2.80
C SER A 574 -17.33 -5.48 -2.38
N GLY A 575 -17.99 -6.33 -3.19
CA GLY A 575 -17.93 -7.80 -3.03
C GLY A 575 -19.19 -8.45 -2.45
N GLY A 576 -19.14 -9.78 -2.32
CA GLY A 576 -20.29 -10.58 -1.88
C GLY A 576 -20.31 -10.91 -0.40
N GLY A 577 -19.17 -10.78 0.29
CA GLY A 577 -19.04 -11.13 1.71
C GLY A 577 -19.79 -10.19 2.65
N LYS A 578 -20.14 -10.72 3.82
CA LYS A 578 -20.81 -10.04 4.93
C LYS A 578 -19.80 -9.43 5.90
N LEU A 579 -20.10 -8.25 6.45
CA LEU A 579 -19.36 -7.69 7.59
C LEU A 579 -20.00 -8.12 8.92
N THR A 580 -19.19 -8.53 9.91
CA THR A 580 -19.64 -8.79 11.29
C THR A 580 -18.78 -8.00 12.28
N LYS A 581 -19.36 -7.00 12.95
CA LYS A 581 -18.67 -6.18 13.97
C LYS A 581 -18.87 -6.77 15.37
N ARG A 582 -17.77 -6.98 16.08
CA ARG A 582 -17.65 -7.51 17.45
C ARG A 582 -16.66 -6.68 18.28
N GLY A 583 -16.59 -6.97 19.57
CA GLY A 583 -15.78 -6.21 20.55
C GLY A 583 -16.36 -4.82 20.84
N ASP A 584 -15.94 -4.18 21.93
CA ASP A 584 -16.51 -2.93 22.44
C ASP A 584 -15.99 -1.65 21.76
N GLY A 585 -14.94 -1.74 20.93
CA GLY A 585 -14.43 -0.63 20.11
C GLY A 585 -15.37 -0.20 18.98
N THR A 586 -14.98 0.87 18.28
CA THR A 586 -15.74 1.49 17.19
C THR A 586 -15.04 1.32 15.84
N LEU A 587 -15.73 0.73 14.85
CA LEU A 587 -15.33 0.79 13.45
C LEU A 587 -16.16 1.83 12.73
N ALA A 588 -15.53 2.79 12.04
CA ALA A 588 -16.22 3.73 11.17
C ALA A 588 -16.02 3.36 9.69
N LEU A 589 -17.10 3.39 8.91
CA LEU A 589 -17.10 3.15 7.47
C LEU A 589 -17.38 4.47 6.75
N THR A 590 -16.39 4.97 6.00
CA THR A 590 -16.41 6.31 5.36
C THR A 590 -16.48 6.27 3.83
N GLY A 591 -16.20 5.12 3.20
CA GLY A 591 -16.29 4.95 1.74
C GLY A 591 -17.71 4.73 1.20
N ALA A 592 -17.87 4.85 -0.11
CA ALA A 592 -19.11 4.60 -0.85
C ALA A 592 -19.33 3.09 -1.07
N ASN A 593 -19.58 2.37 0.02
CA ASN A 593 -19.63 0.91 0.03
C ASN A 593 -20.75 0.34 -0.87
N THR A 594 -20.47 -0.84 -1.45
CA THR A 594 -21.36 -1.56 -2.37
C THR A 594 -21.47 -3.07 -2.10
N TYR A 595 -20.80 -3.58 -1.06
CA TYR A 595 -20.82 -5.01 -0.70
C TYR A 595 -22.25 -5.54 -0.44
N SER A 596 -22.56 -6.75 -0.89
CA SER A 596 -23.93 -7.28 -0.89
C SER A 596 -24.25 -8.32 0.20
N GLY A 597 -23.25 -8.84 0.92
CA GLY A 597 -23.44 -9.89 1.94
C GLY A 597 -24.17 -9.45 3.22
N GLY A 598 -24.41 -8.14 3.36
CA GLY A 598 -25.06 -7.54 4.54
C GLY A 598 -24.08 -7.25 5.68
N THR A 599 -24.64 -6.82 6.81
CA THR A 599 -23.87 -6.38 7.98
C THR A 599 -24.53 -6.85 9.27
N VAL A 600 -23.75 -7.43 10.17
CA VAL A 600 -24.16 -7.85 11.52
C VAL A 600 -23.38 -7.03 12.55
N ILE A 601 -24.08 -6.38 13.48
CA ILE A 601 -23.49 -5.53 14.52
C ILE A 601 -23.78 -6.18 15.88
N ALA A 602 -22.86 -7.03 16.31
CA ALA A 602 -23.03 -7.91 17.48
C ALA A 602 -22.42 -7.34 18.78
N ALA A 603 -21.47 -6.41 18.70
CA ALA A 603 -20.93 -5.69 19.87
C ALA A 603 -20.19 -4.40 19.48
N GLY A 604 -20.13 -3.46 20.43
CA GLY A 604 -19.52 -2.13 20.24
C GLY A 604 -20.24 -1.35 19.14
N THR A 605 -19.53 -0.44 18.47
CA THR A 605 -20.13 0.46 17.49
C THR A 605 -19.67 0.17 16.06
N LEU A 606 -20.61 0.14 15.12
CA LEU A 606 -20.33 0.38 13.70
C LEU A 606 -20.90 1.76 13.34
N ARG A 607 -20.03 2.69 12.92
CA ARG A 607 -20.41 4.06 12.58
C ARG A 607 -20.46 4.24 11.06
N ALA A 608 -21.59 4.71 10.56
CA ALA A 608 -21.81 5.07 9.18
C ALA A 608 -21.46 6.56 8.97
N ASP A 609 -20.31 6.79 8.33
CA ASP A 609 -19.80 8.12 7.98
C ASP A 609 -19.99 8.44 6.49
N SER A 610 -20.79 7.66 5.77
CA SER A 610 -21.19 7.91 4.38
C SER A 610 -22.62 7.43 4.13
N SER A 611 -23.27 7.98 3.09
CA SER A 611 -24.67 7.68 2.80
C SER A 611 -24.91 6.26 2.25
N SER A 612 -23.88 5.54 1.82
CA SER A 612 -23.96 4.12 1.43
C SER A 612 -23.04 3.22 2.26
N ALA A 613 -22.58 3.68 3.43
CA ALA A 613 -21.63 2.97 4.29
C ALA A 613 -22.04 1.51 4.62
N MET A 614 -23.34 1.21 4.63
CA MET A 614 -23.90 -0.12 4.92
C MET A 614 -23.91 -1.09 3.72
N GLY A 615 -23.47 -0.64 2.54
CA GLY A 615 -23.44 -1.44 1.32
C GLY A 615 -24.83 -1.69 0.73
N LYS A 616 -25.00 -2.84 0.09
CA LYS A 616 -26.22 -3.27 -0.62
C LYS A 616 -27.04 -4.33 0.11
N GLY A 617 -26.48 -4.99 1.12
CA GLY A 617 -27.17 -6.03 1.88
C GLY A 617 -27.99 -5.50 3.05
N ALA A 618 -28.72 -6.39 3.72
CA ALA A 618 -29.47 -6.06 4.94
C ALA A 618 -28.55 -5.80 6.14
N VAL A 619 -29.01 -4.97 7.08
CA VAL A 619 -28.30 -4.61 8.32
C VAL A 619 -29.03 -5.21 9.51
N TYR A 620 -28.28 -5.91 10.37
CA TYR A 620 -28.81 -6.64 11.52
C TYR A 620 -28.06 -6.25 12.80
N VAL A 621 -28.76 -5.66 13.77
CA VAL A 621 -28.21 -5.24 15.07
C VAL A 621 -28.66 -6.23 16.14
N ASP A 622 -27.70 -6.86 16.82
CA ASP A 622 -27.94 -7.84 17.87
C ASP A 622 -26.91 -7.67 19.00
N GLY A 623 -27.10 -6.62 19.80
CA GLY A 623 -26.31 -6.29 21.00
C GLY A 623 -25.27 -5.19 20.81
N GLY A 624 -24.94 -4.83 19.57
CA GLY A 624 -24.09 -3.67 19.27
C GLY A 624 -24.86 -2.37 19.00
N THR A 625 -24.16 -1.37 18.47
CA THR A 625 -24.70 -0.06 18.10
C THR A 625 -24.46 0.25 16.62
N LEU A 626 -25.51 0.56 15.87
CA LEU A 626 -25.40 1.28 14.60
C LEU A 626 -25.40 2.78 14.91
N ALA A 627 -24.36 3.50 14.51
CA ALA A 627 -24.25 4.94 14.73
C ALA A 627 -24.19 5.73 13.41
N THR A 628 -24.82 6.90 13.34
CA THR A 628 -24.62 7.88 12.25
C THR A 628 -23.74 9.05 12.73
N ASN A 629 -23.26 9.88 11.79
CA ASN A 629 -22.38 11.02 12.10
C ASN A 629 -22.75 12.26 11.28
N GLY A 630 -23.97 12.81 11.47
CA GLY A 630 -24.42 14.02 10.79
C GLY A 630 -24.78 13.87 9.31
N LEU A 631 -24.70 12.65 8.75
CA LEU A 631 -25.05 12.32 7.37
C LEU A 631 -26.21 11.35 7.34
N GLN A 632 -27.13 11.51 6.37
CA GLN A 632 -28.20 10.55 6.14
C GLN A 632 -27.61 9.22 5.64
N VAL A 633 -28.04 8.10 6.23
CA VAL A 633 -27.50 6.77 5.94
C VAL A 633 -28.57 5.91 5.29
N ASN A 634 -28.28 5.40 4.09
CA ASN A 634 -29.17 4.50 3.38
C ASN A 634 -28.82 3.04 3.68
N VAL A 635 -29.83 2.26 4.04
CA VAL A 635 -29.81 0.79 4.01
C VAL A 635 -30.54 0.37 2.75
N ALA A 636 -29.82 -0.16 1.76
CA ALA A 636 -30.37 -0.52 0.44
C ALA A 636 -31.20 -1.82 0.43
N SER A 637 -31.51 -2.35 1.61
CA SER A 637 -32.28 -3.58 1.84
C SER A 637 -33.08 -3.40 3.16
N SER A 638 -33.36 -4.48 3.90
CA SER A 638 -34.01 -4.40 5.22
C SER A 638 -33.04 -4.01 6.34
N TYR A 639 -33.60 -3.43 7.39
CA TYR A 639 -32.94 -3.16 8.67
C TYR A 639 -33.66 -3.90 9.79
N THR A 640 -32.94 -4.71 10.56
CA THR A 640 -33.47 -5.39 11.74
C THR A 640 -32.64 -5.00 12.95
N GLN A 641 -33.24 -4.35 13.94
CA GLN A 641 -32.68 -4.24 15.27
C GLN A 641 -33.43 -5.19 16.19
N LYS A 642 -32.80 -6.34 16.49
CA LYS A 642 -33.32 -7.31 17.45
C LYS A 642 -32.96 -6.92 18.89
N SER A 643 -31.78 -6.36 19.07
CA SER A 643 -31.28 -5.85 20.35
C SER A 643 -30.16 -4.84 20.13
N GLY A 644 -29.74 -4.11 21.16
CA GLY A 644 -28.67 -3.10 21.05
C GLY A 644 -29.21 -1.68 20.87
N THR A 645 -28.61 -0.89 19.97
CA THR A 645 -28.93 0.55 19.84
C THR A 645 -28.81 1.09 18.41
N LEU A 646 -29.76 1.93 18.01
CA LEU A 646 -29.64 2.87 16.90
C LEU A 646 -29.26 4.22 17.49
N ASN A 647 -28.09 4.76 17.14
CA ASN A 647 -27.58 6.04 17.65
C ASN A 647 -27.48 7.06 16.51
N LEU A 648 -28.42 8.01 16.46
CA LEU A 648 -28.48 9.00 15.39
C LEU A 648 -27.84 10.31 15.85
N ALA A 649 -26.80 10.75 15.16
CA ALA A 649 -26.26 12.11 15.29
C ALA A 649 -26.88 12.97 14.21
N LEU A 650 -27.95 13.68 14.55
CA LEU A 650 -28.79 14.45 13.63
C LEU A 650 -28.21 15.84 13.35
N SER A 651 -28.47 16.33 12.14
CA SER A 651 -28.14 17.68 11.69
C SER A 651 -29.31 18.31 10.93
N ALA A 652 -29.10 19.51 10.39
CA ALA A 652 -30.09 20.20 9.57
C ALA A 652 -30.51 19.37 8.34
N SER A 653 -31.66 19.72 7.76
CA SER A 653 -32.18 19.12 6.51
C SER A 653 -32.35 17.59 6.55
N SER A 654 -32.71 17.04 7.72
CA SER A 654 -32.88 15.60 7.96
C SER A 654 -31.61 14.75 7.73
N ALA A 655 -30.42 15.35 7.83
CA ALA A 655 -29.17 14.61 7.84
C ALA A 655 -28.94 13.93 9.20
N GLY A 656 -28.24 12.80 9.20
CA GLY A 656 -28.06 11.92 10.37
C GLY A 656 -29.14 10.84 10.53
N THR A 657 -30.21 10.88 9.73
CA THR A 657 -31.34 9.94 9.77
C THR A 657 -31.02 8.61 9.07
N LEU A 658 -31.83 7.58 9.35
CA LEU A 658 -31.76 6.28 8.67
C LEU A 658 -32.85 6.16 7.60
N VAL A 659 -32.48 5.81 6.36
CA VAL A 659 -33.40 5.55 5.26
C VAL A 659 -33.29 4.08 4.86
N VAL A 660 -34.36 3.32 5.04
CA VAL A 660 -34.40 1.88 4.77
C VAL A 660 -35.17 1.64 3.46
N SER A 661 -34.57 0.92 2.52
CA SER A 661 -35.16 0.72 1.18
C SER A 661 -36.20 -0.40 1.17
N GLU A 662 -36.15 -1.31 2.13
CA GLU A 662 -37.16 -2.35 2.35
C GLU A 662 -37.84 -2.15 3.72
N HIS A 663 -37.88 -3.17 4.58
CA HIS A 663 -38.56 -3.13 5.86
C HIS A 663 -37.61 -2.81 7.03
N ALA A 664 -38.13 -2.12 8.05
CA ALA A 664 -37.43 -1.83 9.29
C ALA A 664 -38.13 -2.52 10.47
N ALA A 665 -37.49 -3.53 11.07
CA ALA A 665 -37.98 -4.21 12.28
C ALA A 665 -37.22 -3.68 13.52
N LEU A 666 -37.96 -3.24 14.53
CA LEU A 666 -37.43 -2.45 15.65
C LEU A 666 -37.59 -3.15 17.01
N ALA A 667 -36.55 -3.05 17.83
CA ALA A 667 -36.50 -3.38 19.27
C ALA A 667 -35.31 -2.62 19.88
N GLY A 668 -34.98 -2.83 21.16
CA GLY A 668 -33.83 -2.21 21.80
C GLY A 668 -33.94 -0.68 21.92
N ALA A 669 -32.81 0.02 21.95
CA ALA A 669 -32.79 1.47 22.16
C ALA A 669 -32.70 2.30 20.86
N LEU A 670 -33.35 3.46 20.86
CA LEU A 670 -33.02 4.60 20.02
C LEU A 670 -32.35 5.67 20.86
N LYS A 671 -31.20 6.17 20.41
CA LYS A 671 -30.53 7.37 20.94
C LYS A 671 -30.46 8.42 19.85
N VAL A 672 -30.74 9.66 20.20
CA VAL A 672 -30.69 10.81 19.30
C VAL A 672 -29.85 11.90 19.93
N SER A 673 -28.81 12.31 19.21
CA SER A 673 -27.91 13.41 19.55
C SER A 673 -27.93 14.43 18.41
N PHE A 674 -27.43 15.65 18.66
CA PHE A 674 -27.44 16.73 17.66
C PHE A 674 -26.03 17.23 17.38
N THR A 675 -25.66 17.34 16.11
CA THR A 675 -24.34 17.84 15.69
C THR A 675 -24.17 19.31 16.03
N GLN A 676 -22.94 19.74 16.33
CA GLN A 676 -22.61 21.13 16.66
C GLN A 676 -23.21 22.13 15.65
N GLY A 677 -23.95 23.12 16.16
CA GLY A 677 -24.65 24.13 15.36
C GLY A 677 -26.10 23.78 15.01
N TYR A 678 -26.53 22.52 15.12
CA TYR A 678 -27.95 22.15 15.02
C TYR A 678 -28.58 22.13 16.42
N VAL A 679 -29.43 23.12 16.70
CA VAL A 679 -30.18 23.25 17.95
C VAL A 679 -31.68 23.24 17.61
N PRO A 680 -32.34 22.08 17.68
CA PRO A 680 -33.80 22.01 17.55
C PRO A 680 -34.48 22.53 18.83
N LYS A 681 -35.80 22.73 18.78
CA LYS A 681 -36.62 23.29 19.86
C LYS A 681 -37.73 22.33 20.29
N ALA A 682 -38.26 22.55 21.50
CA ALA A 682 -39.49 21.89 21.92
C ALA A 682 -40.63 22.19 20.92
N GLY A 683 -41.41 21.16 20.57
CA GLY A 683 -42.43 21.18 19.53
C GLY A 683 -41.94 20.75 18.14
N ASP A 684 -40.63 20.65 17.88
CA ASP A 684 -40.13 20.15 16.59
C ASP A 684 -40.48 18.67 16.40
N GLN A 685 -40.93 18.32 15.20
CA GLN A 685 -41.16 16.95 14.75
C GLN A 685 -40.06 16.54 13.77
N ILE A 686 -39.29 15.53 14.13
CA ILE A 686 -38.14 15.07 13.34
C ILE A 686 -38.36 13.62 12.92
N VAL A 687 -38.40 13.37 11.61
CA VAL A 687 -38.42 12.00 11.07
C VAL A 687 -37.02 11.41 11.25
N VAL A 688 -36.92 10.33 12.00
CA VAL A 688 -35.64 9.68 12.36
C VAL A 688 -35.35 8.44 11.52
N LEU A 689 -36.40 7.76 11.05
CA LEU A 689 -36.33 6.57 10.21
C LEU A 689 -37.46 6.59 9.17
N THR A 690 -37.15 6.19 7.93
CA THR A 690 -38.14 5.84 6.90
C THR A 690 -37.93 4.42 6.36
N ALA A 691 -39.00 3.75 5.94
CA ALA A 691 -39.00 2.39 5.38
C ALA A 691 -40.19 2.17 4.43
N LYS A 692 -40.20 1.09 3.65
CA LYS A 692 -41.43 0.59 2.99
C LYS A 692 -42.45 0.05 3.98
N GLY A 693 -41.98 -0.48 5.11
CA GLY A 693 -42.80 -0.93 6.22
C GLY A 693 -42.01 -0.89 7.53
N VAL A 694 -42.52 -0.20 8.54
CA VAL A 694 -41.97 -0.12 9.90
C VAL A 694 -42.72 -1.10 10.80
N HIS A 695 -41.97 -2.01 11.42
CA HIS A 695 -42.47 -3.10 12.25
C HIS A 695 -41.93 -2.99 13.67
N ASN A 696 -42.76 -3.33 14.66
CA ASN A 696 -42.46 -3.21 16.09
C ASN A 696 -42.05 -1.77 16.50
N ARG A 697 -41.39 -1.61 17.66
CA ARG A 697 -41.07 -0.31 18.29
C ARG A 697 -39.74 -0.41 19.02
N PHE A 698 -39.08 0.72 19.30
CA PHE A 698 -37.95 0.74 20.23
C PHE A 698 -38.45 0.60 21.68
N ASP A 699 -37.78 -0.23 22.47
CA ASP A 699 -38.07 -0.48 23.90
C ASP A 699 -37.77 0.77 24.75
N SER A 700 -36.82 1.59 24.30
CA SER A 700 -36.44 2.86 24.96
C SER A 700 -35.99 3.89 23.94
N VAL A 701 -36.23 5.17 24.25
CA VAL A 701 -35.83 6.31 23.42
C VAL A 701 -35.22 7.38 24.31
N ALA A 702 -34.01 7.84 23.96
CA ALA A 702 -33.34 8.96 24.60
C ALA A 702 -32.98 10.04 23.56
N VAL A 703 -33.18 11.30 23.91
CA VAL A 703 -32.87 12.45 23.05
C VAL A 703 -32.06 13.47 23.85
N ASP A 704 -30.83 13.74 23.43
CA ASP A 704 -29.91 14.61 24.17
C ASP A 704 -30.45 16.03 24.27
N GLY A 705 -30.44 16.59 25.47
CA GLY A 705 -30.97 17.93 25.77
C GLY A 705 -32.48 18.01 26.05
N PHE A 706 -33.24 16.92 25.87
CA PHE A 706 -34.70 16.92 26.07
C PHE A 706 -35.11 15.88 27.12
N ALA A 707 -35.63 16.35 28.26
CA ALA A 707 -36.07 15.49 29.36
C ALA A 707 -37.31 14.65 29.02
N LYS A 708 -38.06 15.04 27.97
CA LYS A 708 -39.22 14.32 27.45
C LYS A 708 -39.20 14.36 25.92
N SER A 709 -39.61 13.25 25.30
CA SER A 709 -39.97 13.20 23.89
C SER A 709 -41.08 12.18 23.70
N THR A 710 -41.86 12.32 22.63
CA THR A 710 -42.85 11.32 22.22
C THR A 710 -42.48 10.77 20.84
N VAL A 711 -42.70 9.48 20.61
CA VAL A 711 -42.35 8.84 19.33
C VAL A 711 -43.60 8.28 18.67
N SER A 712 -43.89 8.81 17.48
CA SER A 712 -44.91 8.29 16.59
C SER A 712 -44.29 7.24 15.67
N TYR A 713 -44.94 6.08 15.61
CA TYR A 713 -44.62 4.99 14.71
C TYR A 713 -45.80 4.85 13.75
N GLY A 714 -45.56 5.10 12.46
CA GLY A 714 -46.51 4.86 11.39
C GLY A 714 -45.87 4.04 10.29
N ASP A 715 -46.71 3.49 9.41
CA ASP A 715 -46.43 2.37 8.52
C ASP A 715 -45.12 2.49 7.72
N THR A 716 -44.72 3.72 7.35
CA THR A 716 -43.52 4.01 6.56
C THR A 716 -42.48 4.89 7.25
N LYS A 717 -42.71 5.33 8.51
CA LYS A 717 -41.78 6.25 9.21
C LYS A 717 -41.89 6.26 10.73
N VAL A 718 -40.76 6.50 11.38
CA VAL A 718 -40.67 6.84 12.81
C VAL A 718 -40.38 8.33 12.96
N THR A 719 -41.14 9.03 13.78
CA THR A 719 -41.04 10.49 14.02
C THR A 719 -40.95 10.77 15.51
N ILE A 720 -39.91 11.47 15.95
CA ILE A 720 -39.82 11.99 17.32
C ILE A 720 -40.46 13.38 17.37
N THR A 721 -41.18 13.69 18.45
CA THR A 721 -41.59 15.05 18.80
C THR A 721 -40.84 15.46 20.07
N LEU A 722 -40.14 16.58 20.01
CA LEU A 722 -39.37 17.09 21.14
C LEU A 722 -40.29 17.79 22.13
N ALA A 723 -40.15 17.54 23.43
CA ALA A 723 -40.92 18.20 24.48
C ALA A 723 -39.98 18.85 25.51
N SER A 724 -40.46 19.95 26.11
CA SER A 724 -39.76 20.71 27.17
C SER A 724 -39.60 19.89 28.45
#